data_AF-A0A1C7IG56-F1
#
_entry.id   AF-A0A1C7IG56-F1
#
_cell.length_a   1.000
_cell.length_b   1.000
_cell.length_c   1.000
_cell.angle_alpha   90.00
_cell.angle_beta   90.00
_cell.angle_gamma   90.00
#
_symmetry.space_group_name_H-M   'P 1'
#
loop_
_entity.id
_entity.type
_entity.pdbx_description
1 polymer ?
#
loop_
_entity_poly.entity_id
_entity_poly.type
_entity_poly.pdbx_seq_one_letter_code
_entity_poly.pdbx_strand_id
1 'polypeptide(L)'
;MKWRKILAAGMGLVLAAGLMSGCGDQKKETGNGKKDDQEKAMGRYVEEDLKPPVQDGETPLGAYKKDGIIHLYTSGGSQDSGTKYYSYQYQDGQWSEAQEDAGLTAMASDFLLNHLEYGQDGNVYAMGAPTNPTDEMPYGWHIFKNIQDGDTWEDVTPENLTKADENGLAVLVTDVDALADGSLCVANGSSGQAELYKDGEKVFSADMEPMMSNFQNTISTSKNRLAVTAKDGKSITFYNTDDFSETGSAALTKKGESFNLAPGADGAWYCLTEGGIVRFQETGDLMETLLDGSYGKMGATGAGVISFFSGDDDELYALYNEYDKGGLFLARYTYKKDMPVSADNTLTVYGLKENKTVQQAIRLFQTQNPDVRVNYSYAVGEYEKPSSDDIRNLNTELLGGKGADVLILDSLPVDSYIEKGVLADISSLREELVKDGGMLENVAGAMERDGKVYGLPARMGLPLMASKDDSSKALESIEALTSYLGENPEAPVLGDTVHTNAAKTLLAVMYEELVKEDGSIDEEKMAEFIDDYLQICKNMDTQSLEEAYGYDPEDTEDRNIYFSSGYFTGYRDGTVSLYELQGYSSMMYPVYSIKKAGIEPKAVKNYYVPYTIAGINASTNQQETAELFIKALMSDDVQGSETWDGFPVTESAFNNMIAYADTDIAQKDTTASTYRDPKTGEEVMEEYGNADGQTVQTYLDLIRTLDDPFIPNQTLYDTVLEEMEKCYEGTETSAEAAKAIVQKMDTYLSE
;
A
#
# COMPACT_ATOMS: atom_id res chain seq x y z
N MET A 1 35.79 48.91 35.67
CA MET A 1 35.28 48.66 37.04
C MET A 1 33.89 48.07 36.91
N LYS A 2 33.73 46.81 37.34
CA LYS A 2 32.49 46.05 37.66
C LYS A 2 31.44 45.86 36.54
N TRP A 3 31.41 44.75 35.81
CA TRP A 3 30.82 43.42 36.14
C TRP A 3 29.35 43.44 36.60
N ARG A 4 28.47 42.83 35.78
CA ARG A 4 27.63 41.68 36.17
C ARG A 4 27.11 40.92 34.93
N LYS A 5 27.46 39.62 34.89
CA LYS A 5 26.94 38.55 34.03
C LYS A 5 25.71 37.91 34.70
N ILE A 6 24.75 37.42 33.91
CA ILE A 6 23.89 36.21 34.06
C ILE A 6 23.50 35.85 32.59
N LEU A 7 23.95 34.80 31.87
CA LEU A 7 23.93 33.32 31.96
C LEU A 7 22.57 32.63 31.76
N ALA A 8 22.38 31.99 30.60
CA ALA A 8 21.83 30.63 30.34
C ALA A 8 21.88 30.42 28.79
N ALA A 9 22.62 29.51 28.14
CA ALA A 9 22.75 28.03 28.25
C ALA A 9 21.42 27.31 27.90
N GLY A 10 21.30 26.51 26.84
CA GLY A 10 22.27 26.12 25.82
C GLY A 10 21.67 25.17 24.77
N MET A 11 22.36 25.05 23.64
CA MET A 11 22.30 23.89 22.75
C MET A 11 23.74 23.57 22.38
N GLY A 12 24.18 22.38 22.80
CA GLY A 12 25.51 21.88 22.50
C GLY A 12 25.55 21.41 21.05
N LEU A 13 26.58 21.84 20.34
CA LEU A 13 27.11 21.20 19.14
C LEU A 13 27.11 19.68 19.33
N VAL A 14 26.20 18.98 18.64
CA VAL A 14 26.35 17.54 18.42
C VAL A 14 27.42 17.40 17.34
N LEU A 15 28.52 16.78 17.73
CA LEU A 15 29.65 16.48 16.85
C LEU A 15 29.20 15.54 15.74
N ALA A 16 29.53 15.91 14.51
CA ALA A 16 29.44 15.06 13.34
C ALA A 16 30.14 13.72 13.59
N ALA A 17 29.35 12.66 13.78
CA ALA A 17 29.79 11.27 13.70
C ALA A 17 28.74 10.52 12.87
N GLY A 18 28.82 10.70 11.55
CA GLY A 18 27.88 10.13 10.61
C GLY A 18 28.16 10.54 9.17
N LEU A 19 29.44 10.62 8.78
CA LEU A 19 29.83 10.82 7.38
C LEU A 19 30.69 9.63 6.96
N MET A 20 30.05 8.66 6.32
CA MET A 20 30.49 7.89 5.14
C MET A 20 29.80 6.51 5.11
N SER A 21 28.71 6.41 4.35
CA SER A 21 28.32 5.17 3.69
C SER A 21 27.92 5.51 2.26
N GLY A 22 28.94 5.78 1.44
CA GLY A 22 28.83 5.91 0.00
C GLY A 22 30.02 5.20 -0.65
N CYS A 23 29.72 4.07 -1.29
CA CYS A 23 30.51 3.33 -2.29
C CYS A 23 31.99 2.97 -2.01
N GLY A 24 32.29 1.66 -1.96
CA GLY A 24 33.59 1.15 -2.41
C GLY A 24 34.19 0.01 -1.57
N ASP A 25 34.17 -1.19 -2.15
CA ASP A 25 35.08 -2.34 -1.99
C ASP A 25 35.54 -2.81 -0.59
N GLN A 26 35.23 -4.09 -0.34
CA GLN A 26 35.72 -4.92 0.75
C GLN A 26 37.26 -4.90 0.88
N LYS A 27 37.75 -4.54 2.07
CA LYS A 27 38.99 -5.11 2.62
C LYS A 27 38.83 -5.49 4.08
N LYS A 28 39.03 -6.78 4.35
CA LYS A 28 39.14 -7.40 5.68
C LYS A 28 40.33 -6.79 6.45
N GLU A 29 40.08 -6.30 7.66
CA GLU A 29 41.09 -6.28 8.72
C GLU A 29 40.57 -7.01 9.96
N THR A 30 41.34 -8.01 10.38
CA THR A 30 41.21 -8.76 11.61
C THR A 30 41.77 -7.94 12.78
N GLY A 31 40.94 -7.66 13.80
CA GLY A 31 41.38 -7.04 15.04
C GLY A 31 40.50 -7.48 16.22
N ASN A 32 41.11 -8.17 17.18
CA ASN A 32 40.47 -8.77 18.35
C ASN A 32 40.53 -7.78 19.53
N GLY A 33 39.40 -7.52 20.20
CA GLY A 33 39.35 -7.13 21.63
C GLY A 33 39.14 -5.65 21.97
N LYS A 34 37.88 -5.30 22.30
CA LYS A 34 37.39 -4.66 23.55
C LYS A 34 35.99 -4.07 23.28
N LYS A 35 34.98 -4.51 24.04
CA LYS A 35 33.72 -3.77 24.20
C LYS A 35 34.07 -2.48 24.97
N ASP A 36 34.29 -1.39 24.25
CA ASP A 36 34.16 -0.06 24.82
C ASP A 36 32.65 0.20 24.93
N ASP A 37 32.16 0.42 26.15
CA ASP A 37 30.86 1.05 26.40
C ASP A 37 30.95 2.47 25.81
N GLN A 38 30.64 2.61 24.52
CA GLN A 38 30.42 3.91 23.91
C GLN A 38 29.15 4.49 24.53
N GLU A 39 29.29 5.68 25.14
CA GLU A 39 28.18 6.44 25.70
C GLU A 39 27.12 6.63 24.61
N LYS A 40 25.94 6.06 24.82
CA LYS A 40 24.86 5.99 23.84
C LYS A 40 24.51 7.39 23.36
N ALA A 41 24.49 7.62 22.05
CA ALA A 41 24.00 8.88 21.51
C ALA A 41 22.49 8.96 21.81
N MET A 42 22.08 10.00 22.52
CA MET A 42 20.71 10.22 22.97
C MET A 42 20.13 11.47 22.31
N GLY A 43 18.82 11.47 22.09
CA GLY A 43 18.08 12.52 21.41
C GLY A 43 17.61 12.12 20.02
N ARG A 44 16.31 11.88 19.84
CA ARG A 44 15.69 11.74 18.51
C ARG A 44 14.31 12.36 18.47
N TYR A 45 13.81 12.67 17.27
CA TYR A 45 12.40 12.97 17.10
C TYR A 45 11.56 11.70 17.31
N VAL A 46 10.37 11.86 17.88
CA VAL A 46 9.37 10.79 18.02
C VAL A 46 8.04 11.28 17.47
N GLU A 47 7.34 10.38 16.80
CA GLU A 47 5.98 10.58 16.33
C GLU A 47 4.98 10.30 17.46
N GLU A 48 3.97 11.15 17.57
CA GLU A 48 2.80 10.96 18.43
C GLU A 48 1.56 11.25 17.62
N ASP A 49 0.58 10.34 17.68
CA ASP A 49 -0.74 10.54 17.11
C ASP A 49 -1.60 11.42 18.03
N LEU A 50 -2.05 12.57 17.54
CA LEU A 50 -2.92 13.47 18.28
C LEU A 50 -4.39 13.03 18.33
N LYS A 51 -4.80 12.04 17.51
CA LYS A 51 -6.14 11.44 17.52
C LYS A 51 -7.28 12.46 17.50
N PRO A 52 -7.42 13.27 16.43
CA PRO A 52 -8.53 14.20 16.32
C PRO A 52 -9.89 13.47 16.35
N PRO A 53 -10.92 14.03 17.03
CA PRO A 53 -12.21 13.39 17.22
C PRO A 53 -13.10 13.59 15.99
N VAL A 54 -12.59 13.23 14.81
CA VAL A 54 -13.33 13.36 13.55
C VAL A 54 -14.43 12.33 13.45
N GLN A 55 -15.50 12.68 12.75
CA GLN A 55 -16.62 11.77 12.51
C GLN A 55 -16.26 10.79 11.38
N ASP A 56 -16.86 9.61 11.40
CA ASP A 56 -16.68 8.61 10.36
C ASP A 56 -17.03 9.21 8.97
N GLY A 57 -16.11 9.05 8.02
CA GLY A 57 -16.28 9.52 6.64
C GLY A 57 -15.87 10.96 6.40
N GLU A 58 -15.31 11.65 7.41
CA GLU A 58 -14.63 12.92 7.20
C GLU A 58 -13.28 12.74 6.53
N THR A 59 -12.94 13.63 5.60
CA THR A 59 -11.66 13.68 4.88
C THR A 59 -10.89 14.96 5.25
N PRO A 60 -9.56 14.89 5.43
CA PRO A 60 -8.74 16.05 5.77
C PRO A 60 -8.66 17.04 4.61
N LEU A 61 -8.74 18.34 4.93
CA LEU A 61 -8.47 19.43 3.98
C LEU A 61 -7.15 20.14 4.25
N GLY A 62 -6.83 20.33 5.54
CA GLY A 62 -5.63 21.01 5.95
C GLY A 62 -5.57 21.22 7.45
N ALA A 63 -4.35 21.38 7.96
CA ALA A 63 -4.11 21.77 9.34
C ALA A 63 -2.97 22.77 9.45
N TYR A 64 -3.04 23.62 10.46
CA TYR A 64 -2.01 24.63 10.75
C TYR A 64 -1.98 24.96 12.24
N LYS A 65 -0.90 25.58 12.72
CA LYS A 65 -0.78 26.10 14.09
C LYS A 65 -0.85 27.62 14.10
N LYS A 66 -1.68 28.19 14.96
CA LYS A 66 -1.80 29.63 15.18
C LYS A 66 -1.99 29.92 16.66
N ASP A 67 -1.24 30.87 17.21
CA ASP A 67 -1.36 31.32 18.60
C ASP A 67 -1.34 30.17 19.65
N GLY A 68 -0.56 29.12 19.39
CA GLY A 68 -0.45 27.93 20.25
C GLY A 68 -1.58 26.91 20.10
N ILE A 69 -2.52 27.12 19.17
CA ILE A 69 -3.65 26.24 18.88
C ILE A 69 -3.43 25.58 17.53
N ILE A 70 -3.64 24.27 17.43
CA ILE A 70 -3.69 23.58 16.13
C ILE A 70 -5.11 23.64 15.63
N HIS A 71 -5.29 24.13 14.40
CA HIS A 71 -6.55 24.14 13.68
C HIS A 71 -6.51 23.02 12.65
N LEU A 72 -7.54 22.18 12.63
CA LEU A 72 -7.75 21.12 11.65
C LEU A 72 -9.07 21.38 10.93
N TYR A 73 -9.06 21.26 9.61
CA TYR A 73 -10.26 21.34 8.78
C TYR A 73 -10.48 20.03 8.03
N THR A 74 -11.75 19.63 7.96
CA THR A 74 -12.19 18.42 7.27
C THR A 74 -13.42 18.72 6.42
N SER A 75 -13.68 17.85 5.44
CA SER A 75 -14.96 17.79 4.74
C SER A 75 -15.67 16.48 5.06
N GLY A 76 -17.00 16.50 5.08
CA GLY A 76 -17.83 15.31 5.25
C GLY A 76 -19.23 15.53 4.69
N GLY A 77 -20.09 14.53 4.79
CA GLY A 77 -21.47 14.61 4.30
C GLY A 77 -21.84 13.48 3.34
N SER A 78 -23.10 13.44 2.95
CA SER A 78 -23.68 12.42 2.06
C SER A 78 -24.33 13.08 0.85
N GLN A 79 -24.62 12.30 -0.19
CA GLN A 79 -25.41 12.77 -1.34
C GLN A 79 -26.75 13.42 -0.92
N ASP A 80 -27.36 12.97 0.18
CA ASP A 80 -28.63 13.50 0.69
C ASP A 80 -28.49 14.79 1.51
N SER A 81 -27.33 15.03 2.13
CA SER A 81 -27.09 16.17 3.03
C SER A 81 -26.28 17.30 2.41
N GLY A 82 -25.67 17.05 1.24
CA GLY A 82 -24.63 17.90 0.67
C GLY A 82 -23.30 17.80 1.44
N THR A 83 -22.23 18.25 0.81
CA THR A 83 -20.91 18.36 1.44
C THR A 83 -20.93 19.47 2.49
N LYS A 84 -20.36 19.17 3.65
CA LYS A 84 -20.17 20.06 4.79
C LYS A 84 -18.70 20.12 5.15
N TYR A 85 -18.33 21.20 5.81
CA TYR A 85 -16.97 21.45 6.24
C TYR A 85 -16.93 21.68 7.74
N TYR A 86 -15.96 21.07 8.41
CA TYR A 86 -15.82 21.16 9.86
C TYR A 86 -14.44 21.65 10.24
N SER A 87 -14.37 22.33 11.37
CA SER A 87 -13.12 22.73 12.01
C SER A 87 -13.03 22.17 13.43
N TYR A 88 -11.80 21.86 13.82
CA TYR A 88 -11.42 21.35 15.12
C TYR A 88 -10.23 22.14 15.64
N GLN A 89 -10.17 22.32 16.96
CA GLN A 89 -9.08 23.01 17.63
C GLN A 89 -8.44 22.10 18.68
N TYR A 90 -7.12 21.99 18.66
CA TYR A 90 -6.34 21.31 19.69
C TYR A 90 -5.58 22.32 20.53
N GLN A 91 -5.86 22.35 21.83
CA GLN A 91 -5.21 23.22 22.80
C GLN A 91 -5.08 22.47 24.13
N ASP A 92 -3.94 22.63 24.81
CA ASP A 92 -3.70 22.07 26.15
C ASP A 92 -3.97 20.55 26.28
N GLY A 93 -3.70 19.79 25.21
CA GLY A 93 -3.89 18.34 25.21
C GLY A 93 -5.32 17.88 24.90
N GLN A 94 -6.22 18.79 24.51
CA GLN A 94 -7.62 18.49 24.28
C GLN A 94 -8.09 19.03 22.93
N TRP A 95 -8.95 18.24 22.28
CA TRP A 95 -9.68 18.66 21.09
C TRP A 95 -11.01 19.30 21.44
N SER A 96 -11.42 20.30 20.65
CA SER A 96 -12.78 20.81 20.64
C SER A 96 -13.75 19.79 20.02
N GLU A 97 -15.05 19.98 20.25
CA GLU A 97 -16.08 19.37 19.40
C GLU A 97 -15.99 19.95 17.98
N ALA A 98 -16.53 19.21 17.00
CA ALA A 98 -16.61 19.63 15.61
C ALA A 98 -17.43 20.91 15.48
N GLN A 99 -16.91 21.90 14.73
CA GLN A 99 -17.63 23.13 14.41
C GLN A 99 -17.82 23.23 12.90
N GLU A 100 -19.07 23.24 12.44
CA GLU A 100 -19.39 23.44 11.02
C GLU A 100 -18.95 24.85 10.58
N ASP A 101 -18.13 24.91 9.52
CA ASP A 101 -17.77 26.16 8.86
C ASP A 101 -18.87 26.52 7.87
N ALA A 102 -19.72 27.47 8.26
CA ALA A 102 -20.88 27.85 7.47
C ALA A 102 -20.49 28.49 6.14
N GLY A 103 -19.33 29.14 6.08
CA GLY A 103 -18.80 29.78 4.88
C GLY A 103 -18.36 28.77 3.83
N LEU A 104 -17.48 27.84 4.23
CA LEU A 104 -17.05 26.73 3.37
C LEU A 104 -18.24 25.87 2.94
N THR A 105 -19.17 25.59 3.86
CA THR A 105 -20.38 24.81 3.59
C THR A 105 -21.31 25.51 2.61
N ALA A 106 -21.41 26.84 2.65
CA ALA A 106 -22.17 27.59 1.65
C ALA A 106 -21.52 27.53 0.25
N MET A 107 -20.19 27.44 0.15
CA MET A 107 -19.48 27.29 -1.13
C MET A 107 -19.59 25.87 -1.71
N ALA A 108 -19.92 24.87 -0.88
CA ALA A 108 -19.99 23.46 -1.27
C ALA A 108 -20.94 23.14 -2.44
N SER A 109 -21.95 23.99 -2.67
CA SER A 109 -22.87 23.84 -3.81
C SER A 109 -22.20 24.13 -5.15
N ASP A 110 -21.26 25.05 -5.15
CA ASP A 110 -20.61 25.55 -6.37
C ASP A 110 -19.21 24.96 -6.54
N PHE A 111 -18.52 24.66 -5.43
CA PHE A 111 -17.14 24.17 -5.41
C PHE A 111 -16.95 22.95 -4.52
N LEU A 112 -16.19 21.98 -5.02
CA LEU A 112 -15.60 20.92 -4.21
C LEU A 112 -14.23 21.40 -3.73
N LEU A 113 -14.13 21.69 -2.43
CA LEU A 113 -12.89 22.11 -1.78
C LEU A 113 -12.14 20.87 -1.31
N ASN A 114 -10.83 20.88 -1.50
CA ASN A 114 -9.98 19.72 -1.22
C ASN A 114 -8.66 20.05 -0.53
N HIS A 115 -8.35 21.34 -0.34
CA HIS A 115 -7.13 21.77 0.32
C HIS A 115 -7.33 23.09 1.08
N LEU A 116 -6.60 23.23 2.20
CA LEU A 116 -6.55 24.42 3.05
C LEU A 116 -5.11 24.70 3.53
N GLU A 117 -4.67 25.95 3.37
CA GLU A 117 -3.32 26.41 3.72
C GLU A 117 -3.34 27.67 4.59
N TYR A 118 -2.31 27.86 5.43
CA TYR A 118 -2.18 29.03 6.30
C TYR A 118 -1.03 29.94 5.85
N GLY A 119 -1.39 31.09 5.28
CA GLY A 119 -0.44 32.03 4.71
C GLY A 119 0.35 32.83 5.74
N GLN A 120 1.53 33.31 5.34
CA GLN A 120 2.38 34.19 6.17
C GLN A 120 1.75 35.56 6.46
N ASP A 121 0.69 35.94 5.74
CA ASP A 121 -0.13 37.12 6.03
C ASP A 121 -1.14 36.91 7.17
N GLY A 122 -1.19 35.69 7.71
CA GLY A 122 -2.03 35.31 8.83
C GLY A 122 -3.47 34.92 8.48
N ASN A 123 -3.78 34.76 7.19
CA ASN A 123 -5.08 34.31 6.68
C ASN A 123 -5.06 32.85 6.25
N VAL A 124 -6.24 32.26 6.15
CA VAL A 124 -6.46 30.88 5.70
C VAL A 124 -6.94 30.91 4.25
N TYR A 125 -6.41 30.02 3.43
CA TYR A 125 -6.72 29.89 2.01
C TYR A 125 -7.28 28.51 1.70
N ALA A 126 -8.47 28.44 1.11
CA ALA A 126 -9.06 27.20 0.63
C ALA A 126 -8.91 27.10 -0.88
N MET A 127 -8.77 25.89 -1.39
CA MET A 127 -8.68 25.63 -2.81
C MET A 127 -9.70 24.57 -3.23
N GLY A 128 -10.31 24.77 -4.40
CA GLY A 128 -11.30 23.84 -4.91
C GLY A 128 -11.69 24.08 -6.36
N ALA A 129 -12.41 23.11 -6.92
CA ALA A 129 -12.85 23.13 -8.32
C ALA A 129 -14.38 23.21 -8.42
N PRO A 130 -14.93 23.83 -9.49
CA PRO A 130 -16.37 23.86 -9.72
C PRO A 130 -17.00 22.47 -9.75
N THR A 131 -18.12 22.27 -9.04
CA THR A 131 -18.90 21.01 -9.07
C THR A 131 -19.68 20.86 -10.38
N ASN A 132 -20.06 21.99 -10.99
CA ASN A 132 -20.82 22.07 -12.23
C ASN A 132 -20.17 23.10 -13.18
N PRO A 133 -19.09 22.74 -13.90
CA PRO A 133 -18.39 23.67 -14.78
C PRO A 133 -19.26 24.16 -15.94
N THR A 134 -19.07 25.40 -16.35
CA THR A 134 -19.79 26.08 -17.44
C THR A 134 -18.81 26.92 -18.30
N ASP A 135 -19.26 27.47 -19.42
CA ASP A 135 -18.43 28.38 -20.23
C ASP A 135 -18.02 29.65 -19.46
N GLU A 136 -18.83 30.10 -18.47
CA GLU A 136 -18.55 31.27 -17.62
C GLU A 136 -17.70 30.91 -16.40
N MET A 137 -17.68 29.63 -16.01
CA MET A 137 -16.90 29.07 -14.89
C MET A 137 -16.33 27.71 -15.32
N PRO A 138 -15.28 27.72 -16.16
CA PRO A 138 -14.68 26.51 -16.71
C PRO A 138 -14.07 25.65 -15.61
N TYR A 139 -13.83 24.37 -15.89
CA TYR A 139 -13.15 23.49 -14.95
C TYR A 139 -11.70 23.97 -14.76
N GLY A 140 -11.35 24.32 -13.53
CA GLY A 140 -10.05 24.83 -13.07
C GLY A 140 -10.13 25.09 -11.56
N TRP A 141 -9.00 25.41 -10.93
CA TRP A 141 -8.94 25.54 -9.48
C TRP A 141 -9.03 27.01 -9.05
N HIS A 142 -9.88 27.26 -8.06
CA HIS A 142 -10.11 28.57 -7.46
C HIS A 142 -9.49 28.62 -6.07
N ILE A 143 -9.01 29.81 -5.69
CA ILE A 143 -8.36 30.12 -4.42
C ILE A 143 -9.28 31.08 -3.65
N PHE A 144 -9.71 30.66 -2.46
CA PHE A 144 -10.59 31.42 -1.59
C PHE A 144 -9.86 31.85 -0.33
N LYS A 145 -9.93 33.13 0.02
CA LYS A 145 -9.33 33.69 1.23
C LYS A 145 -10.38 33.91 2.32
N ASN A 146 -10.08 33.49 3.54
CA ASN A 146 -10.91 33.84 4.70
C ASN A 146 -10.66 35.31 5.13
N ILE A 147 -11.72 36.14 5.19
CA ILE A 147 -11.58 37.61 5.34
C ILE A 147 -12.30 38.22 6.56
N GLN A 148 -13.19 37.50 7.27
CA GLN A 148 -13.92 38.01 8.46
C GLN A 148 -14.30 36.87 9.41
N ASP A 149 -13.91 36.97 10.69
CA ASP A 149 -14.40 36.22 11.88
C ASP A 149 -14.70 34.70 11.71
N GLY A 150 -14.17 34.04 10.67
CA GLY A 150 -14.29 32.59 10.41
C GLY A 150 -15.19 32.21 9.24
N ASP A 151 -16.30 32.91 8.98
CA ASP A 151 -17.37 32.37 8.11
C ASP A 151 -17.45 32.98 6.69
N THR A 152 -16.58 33.93 6.33
CA THR A 152 -16.63 34.58 4.99
C THR A 152 -15.38 34.29 4.18
N TRP A 153 -15.60 33.77 2.97
CA TRP A 153 -14.58 33.41 2.01
C TRP A 153 -14.74 34.22 0.72
N GLU A 154 -13.66 34.82 0.24
CA GLU A 154 -13.62 35.62 -0.99
C GLU A 154 -12.77 34.90 -2.03
N ASP A 155 -13.28 34.76 -3.26
CA ASP A 155 -12.48 34.26 -4.40
C ASP A 155 -11.42 35.32 -4.75
N VAL A 156 -10.16 34.97 -4.49
CA VAL A 156 -8.99 35.81 -4.75
C VAL A 156 -8.17 35.30 -5.92
N THR A 157 -8.73 34.39 -6.72
CA THR A 157 -8.03 33.78 -7.86
C THR A 157 -7.65 34.86 -8.89
N PRO A 158 -6.36 34.99 -9.25
CA PRO A 158 -5.94 35.89 -10.32
C PRO A 158 -6.71 35.65 -11.63
N GLU A 159 -7.19 36.73 -12.27
CA GLU A 159 -8.11 36.67 -13.44
C GLU A 159 -7.54 35.88 -14.63
N ASN A 160 -6.20 35.79 -14.75
CA ASN A 160 -5.58 35.01 -15.81
C ASN A 160 -5.61 33.50 -15.56
N LEU A 161 -5.84 33.05 -14.32
CA LEU A 161 -5.90 31.63 -13.95
C LEU A 161 -7.30 31.04 -14.16
N THR A 162 -8.34 31.88 -14.10
CA THR A 162 -9.74 31.45 -14.28
C THR A 162 -10.19 31.41 -15.75
N LYS A 163 -9.32 31.80 -16.69
CA LYS A 163 -9.64 31.83 -18.13
C LYS A 163 -9.43 30.46 -18.77
N ALA A 164 -10.46 30.00 -19.48
CA ALA A 164 -10.39 28.78 -20.27
C ALA A 164 -9.31 28.85 -21.37
N ASP A 165 -8.60 27.75 -21.55
CA ASP A 165 -7.68 27.48 -22.65
C ASP A 165 -8.45 27.03 -23.92
N GLU A 166 -7.72 26.57 -24.94
CA GLU A 166 -8.31 26.08 -26.19
C GLU A 166 -9.15 24.80 -26.04
N ASN A 167 -8.99 24.08 -24.93
CA ASN A 167 -9.75 22.87 -24.58
C ASN A 167 -10.94 23.17 -23.66
N GLY A 168 -11.15 24.42 -23.28
CA GLY A 168 -12.22 24.82 -22.37
C GLY A 168 -11.88 24.66 -20.89
N LEU A 169 -10.61 24.47 -20.54
CA LEU A 169 -10.14 24.26 -19.16
C LEU A 169 -9.42 25.50 -18.64
N ALA A 170 -9.73 25.93 -17.42
CA ALA A 170 -8.94 26.92 -16.70
C ALA A 170 -7.67 26.27 -16.10
N VAL A 171 -6.80 27.09 -15.51
CA VAL A 171 -5.54 26.61 -14.95
C VAL A 171 -5.78 25.61 -13.82
N LEU A 172 -5.04 24.51 -13.86
CA LEU A 172 -4.92 23.59 -12.73
C LEU A 172 -3.88 24.14 -11.76
N VAL A 173 -4.36 24.62 -10.61
CA VAL A 173 -3.51 25.05 -9.51
C VAL A 173 -3.27 23.85 -8.60
N THR A 174 -2.01 23.52 -8.32
CA THR A 174 -1.66 22.32 -7.56
C THR A 174 -1.24 22.61 -6.13
N ASP A 175 -0.94 23.87 -5.83
CA ASP A 175 -0.43 24.35 -4.55
C ASP A 175 -0.62 25.87 -4.44
N VAL A 176 -0.78 26.38 -3.23
CA VAL A 176 -0.96 27.80 -2.95
C VAL A 176 -0.32 28.17 -1.62
N ASP A 177 0.31 29.34 -1.55
CA ASP A 177 0.77 29.94 -0.30
C ASP A 177 0.66 31.48 -0.42
N ALA A 178 0.81 32.20 0.69
CA ALA A 178 0.76 33.66 0.71
C ALA A 178 1.92 34.26 1.50
N LEU A 179 2.56 35.27 0.91
CA LEU A 179 3.57 36.08 1.58
C LEU A 179 2.98 37.00 2.63
N ALA A 180 3.82 37.47 3.56
CA ALA A 180 3.41 38.36 4.65
C ALA A 180 2.81 39.71 4.20
N ASP A 181 3.02 40.13 2.95
CA ASP A 181 2.40 41.33 2.37
C ASP A 181 1.07 41.05 1.64
N GLY A 182 0.61 39.79 1.63
CA GLY A 182 -0.62 39.33 1.01
C GLY A 182 -0.46 38.90 -0.46
N SER A 183 0.75 38.93 -1.02
CA SER A 183 1.00 38.36 -2.35
C SER A 183 0.78 36.85 -2.37
N LEU A 184 0.13 36.36 -3.42
CA LEU A 184 -0.15 34.93 -3.61
C LEU A 184 0.99 34.26 -4.38
N CYS A 185 1.44 33.13 -3.86
CA CYS A 185 2.31 32.18 -4.55
C CYS A 185 1.43 31.01 -5.03
N VAL A 186 1.54 30.65 -6.30
CA VAL A 186 0.67 29.66 -6.94
C VAL A 186 1.53 28.67 -7.72
N ALA A 187 1.38 27.39 -7.46
CA ALA A 187 1.92 26.35 -8.33
C ALA A 187 0.96 26.10 -9.49
N ASN A 188 1.35 26.56 -10.69
CA ASN A 188 0.58 26.43 -11.90
C ASN A 188 0.92 25.10 -12.59
N GLY A 189 0.13 24.07 -12.31
CA GLY A 189 0.30 22.72 -12.85
C GLY A 189 0.19 22.65 -14.38
N SER A 190 -0.58 23.57 -14.99
CA SER A 190 -0.72 23.66 -16.44
C SER A 190 0.54 24.16 -17.14
N SER A 191 1.32 25.05 -16.50
CA SER A 191 2.57 25.59 -17.07
C SER A 191 3.84 24.94 -16.50
N GLY A 192 3.73 24.23 -15.38
CA GLY A 192 4.88 23.74 -14.63
C GLY A 192 5.70 24.86 -14.02
N GLN A 193 5.05 25.95 -13.59
CA GLN A 193 5.72 27.11 -12.98
C GLN A 193 5.13 27.46 -11.61
N ALA A 194 6.00 27.83 -10.67
CA ALA A 194 5.62 28.60 -9.50
C ALA A 194 5.48 30.07 -9.91
N GLU A 195 4.33 30.68 -9.66
CA GLU A 195 3.97 32.04 -10.06
C GLU A 195 3.65 32.90 -8.85
N LEU A 196 4.12 34.14 -8.83
CA LEU A 196 3.83 35.09 -7.75
C LEU A 196 2.96 36.23 -8.26
N TYR A 197 1.86 36.47 -7.56
CA TYR A 197 0.85 37.47 -7.88
C TYR A 197 0.81 38.56 -6.81
N LYS A 198 0.88 39.82 -7.25
CA LYS A 198 0.73 41.00 -6.40
C LYS A 198 -0.38 41.87 -6.96
N ASP A 199 -1.38 42.15 -6.15
CA ASP A 199 -2.59 42.89 -6.56
C ASP A 199 -3.24 42.31 -7.84
N GLY A 200 -3.19 40.97 -8.00
CA GLY A 200 -3.73 40.25 -9.16
C GLY A 200 -2.81 40.20 -10.38
N GLU A 201 -1.69 40.91 -10.40
CA GLU A 201 -0.72 40.85 -11.50
C GLU A 201 0.43 39.89 -11.21
N LYS A 202 0.79 39.06 -12.19
CA LYS A 202 1.97 38.19 -12.10
C LYS A 202 3.24 39.03 -12.13
N VAL A 203 4.02 38.98 -11.05
CA VAL A 203 5.28 39.75 -10.91
C VAL A 203 6.52 38.87 -10.98
N PHE A 204 6.38 37.56 -10.81
CA PHE A 204 7.48 36.60 -10.87
C PHE A 204 6.99 35.21 -11.31
N SER A 205 7.89 34.44 -11.94
CA SER A 205 7.71 32.99 -12.07
C SER A 205 9.06 32.24 -12.10
N ALA A 206 9.02 30.99 -11.68
CA ALA A 206 10.13 30.04 -11.72
C ALA A 206 9.64 28.67 -12.21
N ASP A 207 10.49 27.93 -12.93
CA ASP A 207 10.17 26.55 -13.30
C ASP A 207 10.10 25.68 -12.02
N MET A 208 9.08 24.84 -11.94
CA MET A 208 8.90 23.89 -10.83
C MET A 208 8.80 22.45 -11.33
N GLU A 209 8.77 21.50 -10.39
CA GLU A 209 8.44 20.12 -10.68
C GLU A 209 7.09 20.03 -11.43
N PRO A 210 7.01 19.27 -12.53
CA PRO A 210 5.75 19.08 -13.24
C PRO A 210 4.66 18.46 -12.35
N MET A 211 3.42 18.85 -12.58
CA MET A 211 2.26 18.28 -11.89
C MET A 211 2.17 16.77 -12.08
N MET A 212 2.20 16.04 -10.97
CA MET A 212 1.97 14.59 -10.92
C MET A 212 0.59 14.22 -10.33
N SER A 213 -0.04 15.17 -9.65
CA SER A 213 -1.26 15.02 -8.87
C SER A 213 -2.05 16.33 -8.91
N ASN A 214 -3.36 16.28 -8.72
CA ASN A 214 -4.19 17.48 -8.64
C ASN A 214 -3.80 18.38 -7.45
N PHE A 215 -3.20 17.81 -6.41
CA PHE A 215 -2.60 18.54 -5.30
C PHE A 215 -1.17 18.04 -5.06
N GLN A 216 -0.20 18.95 -5.04
CA GLN A 216 1.21 18.60 -4.86
C GLN A 216 1.95 19.77 -4.23
N ASN A 217 2.45 19.58 -3.01
CA ASN A 217 3.31 20.54 -2.33
C ASN A 217 4.59 20.74 -3.17
N THR A 218 4.70 21.91 -3.78
CA THR A 218 5.80 22.31 -4.68
C THR A 218 6.33 23.69 -4.35
N ILE A 219 5.58 24.47 -3.55
CA ILE A 219 5.99 25.78 -3.07
C ILE A 219 5.83 25.85 -1.54
N SER A 220 6.60 26.74 -0.92
CA SER A 220 6.40 27.11 0.47
C SER A 220 7.06 28.45 0.73
N THR A 221 6.48 29.25 1.61
CA THR A 221 6.94 30.61 1.88
C THR A 221 7.36 30.79 3.32
N SER A 222 8.39 31.62 3.50
CA SER A 222 8.66 32.25 4.79
C SER A 222 8.57 33.77 4.63
N LYS A 223 8.81 34.51 5.70
CA LYS A 223 8.72 35.97 5.73
C LYS A 223 9.35 36.70 4.52
N ASN A 224 10.47 36.21 3.99
CA ASN A 224 11.16 36.83 2.85
C ASN A 224 11.76 35.82 1.87
N ARG A 225 11.18 34.63 1.79
CA ARG A 225 11.62 33.56 0.89
C ARG A 225 10.44 32.85 0.25
N LEU A 226 10.64 32.48 -1.00
CA LEU A 226 9.84 31.49 -1.71
C LEU A 226 10.74 30.29 -1.99
N ALA A 227 10.38 29.12 -1.47
CA ALA A 227 10.96 27.84 -1.82
C ALA A 227 10.14 27.21 -2.96
N VAL A 228 10.81 26.67 -3.98
CA VAL A 228 10.19 26.01 -5.13
C VAL A 228 10.90 24.69 -5.40
N THR A 229 10.16 23.59 -5.48
CA THR A 229 10.71 22.30 -5.91
C THR A 229 11.16 22.42 -7.37
N ALA A 230 12.42 22.11 -7.64
CA ALA A 230 13.01 22.25 -8.96
C ALA A 230 12.40 21.26 -9.96
N LYS A 231 12.48 21.61 -11.25
CA LYS A 231 11.92 20.84 -12.37
C LYS A 231 12.31 19.37 -12.44
N ASP A 232 13.47 19.00 -11.89
CA ASP A 232 13.94 17.61 -11.90
C ASP A 232 13.42 16.78 -10.71
N GLY A 233 12.73 17.41 -9.76
CA GLY A 233 12.24 16.80 -8.52
C GLY A 233 13.37 16.37 -7.59
N LYS A 234 14.56 16.99 -7.67
CA LYS A 234 15.76 16.60 -6.89
C LYS A 234 16.35 17.72 -6.06
N SER A 235 15.77 18.91 -6.10
CA SER A 235 16.27 20.03 -5.32
C SER A 235 15.16 21.03 -5.06
N ILE A 236 15.41 21.91 -4.11
CA ILE A 236 14.60 23.09 -3.84
C ILE A 236 15.42 24.30 -4.22
N THR A 237 14.81 25.24 -4.92
CA THR A 237 15.40 26.54 -5.25
C THR A 237 14.75 27.63 -4.39
N PHE A 238 15.56 28.52 -3.84
CA PHE A 238 15.10 29.58 -2.94
C PHE A 238 15.21 30.95 -3.61
N TYR A 239 14.12 31.71 -3.58
CA TYR A 239 14.04 33.06 -4.13
C TYR A 239 13.80 34.09 -3.03
N ASN A 240 14.51 35.22 -3.11
CA ASN A 240 14.21 36.39 -2.28
C ASN A 240 12.92 37.06 -2.79
N THR A 241 11.96 37.28 -1.92
CA THR A 241 10.66 37.83 -2.32
C THR A 241 10.68 39.35 -2.54
N ASP A 242 11.74 40.04 -2.12
CA ASP A 242 11.89 41.50 -2.32
C ASP A 242 12.37 41.86 -3.74
N ASP A 243 13.28 41.04 -4.32
CA ASP A 243 13.93 41.32 -5.60
C ASP A 243 13.91 40.15 -6.59
N PHE A 244 13.30 39.03 -6.19
CA PHE A 244 13.15 37.79 -6.97
C PHE A 244 14.48 37.15 -7.40
N SER A 245 15.58 37.50 -6.74
CA SER A 245 16.87 36.86 -6.97
C SER A 245 16.90 35.45 -6.38
N GLU A 246 17.52 34.53 -7.10
CA GLU A 246 17.87 33.21 -6.57
C GLU A 246 18.92 33.39 -5.45
N THR A 247 18.63 32.81 -4.29
CA THR A 247 19.44 32.93 -3.08
C THR A 247 20.23 31.66 -2.76
N GLY A 248 19.78 30.51 -3.26
CA GLY A 248 20.42 29.22 -3.04
C GLY A 248 19.58 28.05 -3.56
N SER A 249 20.15 26.85 -3.44
CA SER A 249 19.46 25.60 -3.74
C SER A 249 19.93 24.50 -2.79
N ALA A 250 19.02 23.60 -2.42
CA ALA A 250 19.28 22.45 -1.57
C ALA A 250 18.94 21.16 -2.32
N ALA A 251 19.92 20.27 -2.49
CA ALA A 251 19.76 19.00 -3.21
C ALA A 251 19.15 17.91 -2.31
N LEU A 252 18.00 17.37 -2.69
CA LEU A 252 17.33 16.28 -1.99
C LEU A 252 17.58 14.96 -2.73
N THR A 253 18.03 13.94 -1.98
CA THR A 253 18.79 12.81 -2.52
C THR A 253 18.01 11.76 -3.32
N LYS A 254 16.67 11.81 -3.38
CA LYS A 254 15.84 10.81 -4.07
C LYS A 254 14.75 11.47 -4.94
N LYS A 255 14.54 10.91 -6.13
CA LYS A 255 13.55 11.36 -7.12
C LYS A 255 12.25 10.58 -6.92
N GLY A 256 11.09 11.25 -7.01
CA GLY A 256 9.77 10.59 -7.03
C GLY A 256 9.07 10.49 -5.68
N GLU A 257 9.61 11.11 -4.63
CA GLU A 257 8.92 11.27 -3.34
C GLU A 257 8.18 12.61 -3.32
N SER A 258 6.94 12.66 -2.83
CA SER A 258 6.23 13.93 -2.59
C SER A 258 6.98 14.75 -1.52
N PHE A 259 7.37 15.98 -1.86
CA PHE A 259 8.12 16.86 -0.95
C PHE A 259 7.19 17.80 -0.20
N ASN A 260 7.09 17.64 1.12
CA ASN A 260 6.27 18.53 1.95
C ASN A 260 7.22 19.47 2.69
N LEU A 261 7.12 20.78 2.44
CA LEU A 261 8.06 21.78 2.94
C LEU A 261 7.44 22.61 4.05
N ALA A 262 8.23 22.86 5.10
CA ALA A 262 7.84 23.77 6.16
C ALA A 262 9.00 24.74 6.49
N PRO A 263 8.74 26.05 6.55
CA PRO A 263 9.73 27.00 7.05
C PRO A 263 9.94 26.81 8.56
N GLY A 264 11.19 26.95 9.00
CA GLY A 264 11.58 26.92 10.40
C GLY A 264 12.09 28.27 10.91
N ALA A 265 12.51 28.30 12.17
CA ALA A 265 13.19 29.45 12.75
C ALA A 265 14.62 29.63 12.19
N ASP A 266 15.13 30.86 12.24
CA ASP A 266 16.52 31.20 11.92
C ASP A 266 17.01 30.74 10.52
N GLY A 267 16.11 30.66 9.53
CA GLY A 267 16.43 30.27 8.15
C GLY A 267 16.59 28.77 7.94
N ALA A 268 16.19 27.95 8.93
CA ALA A 268 16.03 26.52 8.74
C ALA A 268 14.80 26.19 7.90
N TRP A 269 14.88 25.10 7.16
CA TRP A 269 13.78 24.50 6.42
C TRP A 269 13.66 23.03 6.79
N TYR A 270 12.43 22.54 6.77
CA TYR A 270 12.12 21.14 6.99
C TYR A 270 11.48 20.58 5.73
N CYS A 271 11.81 19.33 5.43
CA CYS A 271 11.18 18.56 4.37
C CYS A 271 10.74 17.21 4.95
N LEU A 272 9.50 16.84 4.67
CA LEU A 272 8.97 15.52 4.97
C LEU A 272 8.75 14.77 3.65
N THR A 273 9.39 13.61 3.56
CA THR A 273 9.25 12.63 2.48
C THR A 273 9.01 11.24 3.06
N GLU A 274 8.75 10.24 2.21
CA GLU A 274 8.66 8.83 2.63
C GLU A 274 9.94 8.34 3.30
N GLY A 275 11.09 8.89 2.90
CA GLY A 275 12.39 8.60 3.51
C GLY A 275 12.58 9.19 4.90
N GLY A 276 11.75 10.13 5.34
CA GLY A 276 11.79 10.74 6.67
C GLY A 276 11.68 12.25 6.69
N ILE A 277 11.99 12.83 7.86
CA ILE A 277 12.00 14.28 8.08
C ILE A 277 13.45 14.76 8.04
N VAL A 278 13.72 15.73 7.17
CA VAL A 278 15.04 16.32 6.97
C VAL A 278 15.00 17.81 7.30
N ARG A 279 15.95 18.28 8.10
CA ARG A 279 16.24 19.70 8.33
C ARG A 279 17.41 20.14 7.45
N PHE A 280 17.30 21.32 6.85
CA PHE A 280 18.36 21.89 6.03
C PHE A 280 18.35 23.43 6.02
N GLN A 281 19.37 24.02 5.41
CA GLN A 281 19.47 25.47 5.18
C GLN A 281 19.41 25.79 3.68
N GLU A 282 19.11 27.05 3.35
CA GLU A 282 18.94 27.54 1.96
C GLU A 282 20.12 27.22 1.02
N THR A 283 21.35 27.16 1.55
CA THR A 283 22.55 26.85 0.76
C THR A 283 22.78 25.34 0.55
N GLY A 284 22.04 24.48 1.23
CA GLY A 284 22.21 23.02 1.19
C GLY A 284 23.45 22.47 1.91
N ASP A 285 24.24 23.33 2.57
CA ASP A 285 25.51 22.91 3.19
C ASP A 285 25.34 22.07 4.47
N LEU A 286 24.15 22.10 5.07
CA LEU A 286 23.78 21.33 6.26
C LEU A 286 22.46 20.63 5.97
N MET A 287 22.48 19.31 5.91
CA MET A 287 21.30 18.45 5.88
C MET A 287 21.37 17.46 7.03
N GLU A 288 20.30 17.40 7.82
CA GLU A 288 20.20 16.56 9.01
C GLU A 288 18.88 15.78 8.94
N THR A 289 18.95 14.45 8.92
CA THR A 289 17.77 13.61 9.07
C THR A 289 17.34 13.62 10.54
N LEU A 290 16.18 14.21 10.83
CA LEU A 290 15.60 14.32 12.16
C LEU A 290 14.88 13.04 12.59
N LEU A 291 14.24 12.37 11.63
CA LEU A 291 13.51 11.12 11.80
C LEU A 291 13.61 10.31 10.50
N ASP A 292 14.04 9.05 10.57
CA ASP A 292 14.04 8.12 9.43
C ASP A 292 12.59 7.64 9.20
N GLY A 293 12.16 7.62 7.94
CA GLY A 293 10.78 7.34 7.54
C GLY A 293 10.26 5.98 8.00
N SER A 294 11.13 5.02 8.30
CA SER A 294 10.75 3.73 8.86
C SER A 294 10.15 3.81 10.28
N TYR A 295 10.34 4.93 10.99
CA TYR A 295 9.87 5.11 12.38
C TYR A 295 8.55 5.87 12.52
N GLY A 296 7.89 6.26 11.44
CA GLY A 296 6.59 6.92 11.56
C GLY A 296 5.76 6.87 10.30
N LYS A 297 4.64 7.58 10.33
CA LYS A 297 3.58 7.53 9.34
C LYS A 297 4.02 7.97 7.94
N MET A 298 5.04 8.82 7.82
CA MET A 298 5.56 9.26 6.51
C MET A 298 5.99 8.12 5.59
N GLY A 299 6.52 7.02 6.14
CA GLY A 299 6.92 5.84 5.37
C GLY A 299 5.80 4.80 5.23
N ALA A 300 4.55 5.16 5.50
CA ALA A 300 3.41 4.25 5.35
C ALA A 300 2.82 4.29 3.94
N THR A 301 2.70 3.10 3.33
CA THR A 301 1.89 2.92 2.12
C THR A 301 0.44 3.31 2.41
N GLY A 302 -0.24 3.92 1.43
CA GLY A 302 -1.65 4.33 1.56
C GLY A 302 -1.89 5.59 2.41
N ALA A 303 -0.83 6.28 2.85
CA ALA A 303 -0.92 7.56 3.56
C ALA A 303 -0.42 8.72 2.67
N GLY A 304 -1.29 9.68 2.39
CA GLY A 304 -0.91 10.92 1.70
C GLY A 304 -0.73 12.07 2.69
N VAL A 305 0.31 12.88 2.53
CA VAL A 305 0.51 14.08 3.35
C VAL A 305 -0.36 15.21 2.80
N ILE A 306 -1.21 15.78 3.65
CA ILE A 306 -2.11 16.89 3.32
C ILE A 306 -1.52 18.23 3.78
N SER A 307 -0.90 18.25 4.95
CA SER A 307 -0.23 19.44 5.49
C SER A 307 1.03 19.04 6.24
N PHE A 308 2.07 19.88 6.16
CA PHE A 308 3.28 19.74 6.95
C PHE A 308 3.75 21.13 7.42
N PHE A 309 3.83 21.34 8.73
CA PHE A 309 4.13 22.67 9.29
C PHE A 309 4.91 22.61 10.60
N SER A 310 5.63 23.71 10.87
CA SER A 310 6.41 23.89 12.10
C SER A 310 5.55 24.41 13.25
N GLY A 311 5.84 23.96 14.46
CA GLY A 311 5.29 24.43 15.71
C GLY A 311 6.23 25.36 16.50
N ASP A 312 6.05 25.38 17.81
CA ASP A 312 6.96 26.04 18.75
C ASP A 312 8.10 25.09 19.11
N ASP A 313 9.25 25.60 19.57
CA ASP A 313 10.36 24.78 20.11
C ASP A 313 10.83 23.62 19.20
N ASP A 314 10.88 23.86 17.87
CA ASP A 314 11.23 22.88 16.84
C ASP A 314 10.30 21.63 16.78
N GLU A 315 9.06 21.74 17.29
CA GLU A 315 7.99 20.78 17.01
C GLU A 315 7.62 20.81 15.52
N LEU A 316 7.28 19.66 14.94
CA LEU A 316 6.77 19.54 13.58
C LEU A 316 5.45 18.79 13.59
N TYR A 317 4.58 19.07 12.64
CA TYR A 317 3.30 18.38 12.49
C TYR A 317 3.07 17.96 11.05
N ALA A 318 2.43 16.80 10.87
CA ALA A 318 1.99 16.34 9.57
C ALA A 318 0.56 15.80 9.66
N LEU A 319 -0.31 16.28 8.79
CA LEU A 319 -1.66 15.73 8.60
C LEU A 319 -1.61 14.73 7.46
N TYR A 320 -2.01 13.49 7.74
CA TYR A 320 -2.10 12.43 6.74
C TYR A 320 -3.56 12.09 6.44
N ASN A 321 -3.84 11.83 5.17
CA ASN A 321 -5.03 11.11 4.74
C ASN A 321 -4.69 9.62 4.62
N GLU A 322 -5.45 8.76 5.30
CA GLU A 322 -5.30 7.30 5.24
C GLU A 322 -6.32 6.73 4.26
N TYR A 323 -5.95 6.68 2.96
CA TYR A 323 -6.85 6.27 1.89
C TYR A 323 -7.42 4.87 2.13
N ASP A 324 -6.57 3.92 2.56
CA ASP A 324 -6.97 2.52 2.76
C ASP A 324 -7.89 2.31 3.97
N LYS A 325 -7.93 3.27 4.91
CA LYS A 325 -8.70 3.17 6.16
C LYS A 325 -9.89 4.12 6.22
N GLY A 326 -10.05 5.00 5.20
CA GLY A 326 -11.09 6.02 5.19
C GLY A 326 -11.02 6.97 6.39
N GLY A 327 -9.81 7.38 6.78
CA GLY A 327 -9.56 8.18 7.97
C GLY A 327 -8.39 9.16 7.84
N LEU A 328 -8.01 9.80 8.94
CA LEU A 328 -6.88 10.72 8.98
C LEU A 328 -6.02 10.53 10.22
N PHE A 329 -4.74 10.89 10.10
CA PHE A 329 -3.75 10.78 11.17
C PHE A 329 -3.03 12.12 11.31
N LEU A 330 -3.11 12.75 12.48
CA LEU A 330 -2.37 13.99 12.76
C LEU A 330 -1.16 13.69 13.64
N ALA A 331 0.00 13.65 13.00
CA ALA A 331 1.28 13.40 13.65
C ALA A 331 1.81 14.68 14.31
N ARG A 332 2.27 14.56 15.55
CA ARG A 332 3.17 15.51 16.22
C ARG A 332 4.55 14.87 16.35
N TYR A 333 5.57 15.54 15.81
CA TYR A 333 6.97 15.15 15.95
C TYR A 333 7.66 16.03 17.00
N THR A 334 8.16 15.40 18.07
CA THR A 334 8.88 16.11 19.14
C THR A 334 10.24 15.51 19.40
N TYR A 335 11.24 16.35 19.67
CA TYR A 335 12.57 15.88 20.06
C TYR A 335 12.58 15.37 21.52
N LYS A 336 12.94 14.09 21.70
CA LYS A 336 13.10 13.45 23.02
C LYS A 336 14.57 13.18 23.30
N LYS A 337 15.14 13.98 24.21
CA LYS A 337 16.58 13.94 24.57
C LYS A 337 17.02 12.62 25.21
N ASP A 338 16.10 11.89 25.83
CA ASP A 338 16.33 10.64 26.56
C ASP A 338 16.05 9.39 25.71
N MET A 339 15.65 9.55 24.45
CA MET A 339 15.49 8.45 23.52
C MET A 339 16.81 8.19 22.76
N PRO A 340 17.22 6.94 22.55
CA PRO A 340 18.37 6.60 21.70
C PRO A 340 18.30 7.20 20.29
N VAL A 341 19.40 7.75 19.77
CA VAL A 341 19.50 8.24 18.38
C VAL A 341 19.30 7.11 17.37
N SER A 342 19.70 5.89 17.70
CA SER A 342 19.51 4.69 16.88
C SER A 342 19.17 3.49 17.76
N ALA A 343 18.54 2.47 17.16
CA ALA A 343 18.34 1.18 17.79
C ALA A 343 19.68 0.50 18.14
N ASP A 344 19.69 -0.30 19.21
CA ASP A 344 20.86 -1.08 19.63
C ASP A 344 20.94 -2.43 18.92
N ASN A 345 19.77 -2.96 18.54
CA ASN A 345 19.62 -4.26 17.92
C ASN A 345 18.95 -4.09 16.55
N THR A 346 19.37 -4.92 15.59
CA THR A 346 18.74 -4.98 14.27
C THR A 346 18.13 -6.36 14.10
N LEU A 347 16.81 -6.44 14.02
CA LEU A 347 16.11 -7.62 13.54
C LEU A 347 16.10 -7.59 12.01
N THR A 348 16.49 -8.68 11.36
CA THR A 348 16.47 -8.79 9.90
C THR A 348 15.27 -9.61 9.44
N VAL A 349 14.54 -9.10 8.47
CA VAL A 349 13.39 -9.77 7.84
C VAL A 349 13.70 -9.90 6.36
N TYR A 350 13.44 -11.07 5.77
CA TYR A 350 13.61 -11.29 4.35
C TYR A 350 12.38 -11.96 3.73
N GLY A 351 11.95 -11.50 2.56
CA GLY A 351 10.97 -12.19 1.71
C GLY A 351 11.43 -12.22 0.25
N LEU A 352 10.86 -13.09 -0.59
CA LEU A 352 11.17 -13.02 -2.03
C LEU A 352 10.61 -11.75 -2.66
N LYS A 353 9.40 -11.36 -2.27
CA LYS A 353 8.70 -10.17 -2.74
C LYS A 353 8.56 -9.13 -1.63
N GLU A 354 8.44 -7.88 -2.03
CA GLU A 354 7.93 -6.81 -1.18
C GLU A 354 6.51 -7.15 -0.69
N ASN A 355 6.23 -6.89 0.60
CA ASN A 355 4.95 -7.22 1.22
C ASN A 355 4.48 -6.07 2.13
N LYS A 356 3.27 -5.55 1.87
CA LYS A 356 2.68 -4.41 2.59
C LYS A 356 2.31 -4.75 4.03
N THR A 357 1.78 -5.95 4.30
CA THR A 357 1.48 -6.42 5.66
C THR A 357 2.76 -6.43 6.53
N VAL A 358 3.88 -6.89 5.99
CA VAL A 358 5.19 -6.88 6.67
C VAL A 358 5.65 -5.46 6.95
N GLN A 359 5.54 -4.54 5.98
CA GLN A 359 5.89 -3.12 6.21
C GLN A 359 5.03 -2.46 7.29
N GLN A 360 3.73 -2.77 7.34
CA GLN A 360 2.85 -2.30 8.41
C GLN A 360 3.28 -2.85 9.78
N ALA A 361 3.59 -4.15 9.86
CA ALA A 361 4.07 -4.76 11.10
C ALA A 361 5.41 -4.18 11.55
N ILE A 362 6.32 -3.84 10.64
CA ILE A 362 7.60 -3.16 10.95
C ILE A 362 7.34 -1.82 11.63
N ARG A 363 6.47 -0.99 11.09
CA ARG A 363 6.17 0.34 11.66
C ARG A 363 5.60 0.21 13.08
N LEU A 364 4.63 -0.68 13.27
CA LEU A 364 4.05 -0.95 14.59
C LEU A 364 5.12 -1.48 15.56
N PHE A 365 5.89 -2.48 15.11
CA PHE A 365 6.90 -3.13 15.93
C PHE A 365 7.98 -2.16 16.38
N GLN A 366 8.52 -1.32 15.50
CA GLN A 366 9.55 -0.32 15.86
C GLN A 366 9.00 0.79 16.77
N THR A 367 7.70 1.10 16.66
CA THR A 367 7.03 2.04 17.57
C THR A 367 6.95 1.45 18.99
N GLN A 368 6.63 0.16 19.09
CA GLN A 368 6.50 -0.55 20.38
C GLN A 368 7.86 -0.99 20.96
N ASN A 369 8.88 -1.17 20.12
CA ASN A 369 10.22 -1.64 20.47
C ASN A 369 11.27 -0.64 19.94
N PRO A 370 11.34 0.58 20.50
CA PRO A 370 12.16 1.67 19.97
C PRO A 370 13.68 1.42 19.99
N ASP A 371 14.12 0.37 20.68
CA ASP A 371 15.48 -0.14 20.78
C ASP A 371 15.84 -1.19 19.72
N VAL A 372 14.87 -1.63 18.92
CA VAL A 372 15.05 -2.57 17.81
C VAL A 372 14.72 -1.92 16.47
N ARG A 373 15.68 -1.94 15.55
CA ARG A 373 15.44 -1.60 14.14
C ARG A 373 15.09 -2.88 13.39
N VAL A 374 14.09 -2.82 12.53
CA VAL A 374 13.83 -3.90 11.59
C VAL A 374 14.43 -3.53 10.24
N ASN A 375 15.33 -4.36 9.73
CA ASN A 375 15.84 -4.26 8.37
C ASN A 375 15.12 -5.28 7.50
N TYR A 376 14.19 -4.82 6.66
CA TYR A 376 13.47 -5.65 5.73
C TYR A 376 14.07 -5.55 4.34
N SER A 377 14.41 -6.70 3.78
CA SER A 377 14.93 -6.84 2.42
C SER A 377 14.09 -7.84 1.64
N TYR A 378 14.00 -7.63 0.34
CA TYR A 378 13.33 -8.52 -0.58
C TYR A 378 14.09 -8.59 -1.90
N ALA A 379 13.83 -9.63 -2.70
CA ALA A 379 14.52 -9.81 -3.98
C ALA A 379 13.94 -8.91 -5.07
N VAL A 380 12.61 -8.84 -5.14
CA VAL A 380 11.87 -8.14 -6.21
C VAL A 380 10.65 -7.39 -5.65
N GLY A 381 10.10 -6.47 -6.43
CA GLY A 381 8.90 -5.72 -6.06
C GLY A 381 7.65 -6.60 -5.89
N GLU A 382 6.58 -6.02 -5.35
CA GLU A 382 5.32 -6.70 -4.98
C GLU A 382 4.71 -7.54 -6.12
N TYR A 383 4.67 -6.98 -7.33
CA TYR A 383 4.07 -7.64 -8.51
C TYR A 383 5.12 -8.24 -9.45
N GLU A 384 6.40 -8.20 -9.08
CA GLU A 384 7.48 -8.75 -9.90
C GLU A 384 7.68 -10.24 -9.60
N LYS A 385 7.97 -11.03 -10.64
CA LYS A 385 8.30 -12.46 -10.48
C LYS A 385 9.77 -12.63 -10.07
N PRO A 386 10.07 -13.30 -8.93
CA PRO A 386 11.45 -13.59 -8.53
C PRO A 386 12.15 -14.48 -9.55
N SER A 387 13.44 -14.25 -9.80
CA SER A 387 14.24 -15.13 -10.65
C SER A 387 14.76 -16.36 -9.88
N SER A 388 15.16 -17.40 -10.61
CA SER A 388 15.81 -18.57 -10.00
C SER A 388 17.14 -18.22 -9.33
N ASP A 389 17.83 -17.18 -9.80
CA ASP A 389 19.05 -16.66 -9.19
C ASP A 389 18.76 -16.03 -7.81
N ASP A 390 17.63 -15.33 -7.65
CA ASP A 390 17.22 -14.74 -6.37
C ASP A 390 17.00 -15.83 -5.31
N ILE A 391 16.28 -16.90 -5.66
CA ILE A 391 16.03 -18.05 -4.78
C ILE A 391 17.36 -18.75 -4.43
N ARG A 392 18.24 -18.95 -5.42
CA ARG A 392 19.55 -19.59 -5.19
C ARG A 392 20.46 -18.75 -4.28
N ASN A 393 20.45 -17.43 -4.44
CA ASN A 393 21.21 -16.52 -3.60
C ASN A 393 20.73 -16.61 -2.15
N LEU A 394 19.40 -16.54 -1.94
CA LEU A 394 18.81 -16.74 -0.62
C LEU A 394 19.20 -18.10 -0.01
N ASN A 395 19.03 -19.19 -0.76
CA ASN A 395 19.39 -20.54 -0.31
C ASN A 395 20.85 -20.62 0.17
N THR A 396 21.76 -19.95 -0.55
CA THR A 396 23.18 -19.91 -0.19
C THR A 396 23.42 -19.16 1.14
N GLU A 397 22.68 -18.08 1.39
CA GLU A 397 22.76 -17.32 2.64
C GLU A 397 22.17 -18.09 3.83
N LEU A 398 20.99 -18.70 3.64
CA LEU A 398 20.31 -19.51 4.65
C LEU A 398 21.18 -20.69 5.10
N LEU A 399 21.68 -21.48 4.14
CA LEU A 399 22.53 -22.65 4.42
C LEU A 399 23.91 -22.26 4.97
N GLY A 400 24.37 -21.05 4.66
CA GLY A 400 25.59 -20.47 5.23
C GLY A 400 25.44 -20.00 6.68
N GLY A 401 24.25 -20.09 7.29
CA GLY A 401 23.95 -19.59 8.63
C GLY A 401 23.95 -18.06 8.72
N LYS A 402 23.76 -17.37 7.59
CA LYS A 402 23.75 -15.90 7.47
C LYS A 402 22.38 -15.34 7.05
N GLY A 403 21.37 -16.19 7.01
CA GLY A 403 20.00 -15.80 6.70
C GLY A 403 19.46 -14.74 7.67
N ALA A 404 18.42 -14.04 7.22
CA ALA A 404 17.65 -13.14 8.07
C ALA A 404 17.07 -13.86 9.30
N ASP A 405 16.74 -13.11 10.34
CA ASP A 405 16.16 -13.63 11.58
C ASP A 405 14.74 -14.18 11.35
N VAL A 406 13.94 -13.46 10.56
CA VAL A 406 12.59 -13.84 10.13
C VAL A 406 12.54 -13.97 8.61
N LEU A 407 11.88 -15.01 8.12
CA LEU A 407 11.67 -15.28 6.71
C LEU A 407 10.18 -15.22 6.38
N ILE A 408 9.83 -14.56 5.29
CA ILE A 408 8.51 -14.62 4.66
C ILE A 408 8.58 -15.75 3.63
N LEU A 409 7.87 -16.83 3.92
CA LEU A 409 8.01 -18.15 3.31
C LEU A 409 7.22 -18.33 2.01
N ASP A 410 6.44 -17.33 1.61
CA ASP A 410 5.67 -17.31 0.37
C ASP A 410 6.56 -17.67 -0.83
N SER A 411 6.10 -18.63 -1.63
CA SER A 411 6.80 -19.18 -2.81
C SER A 411 8.16 -19.82 -2.54
N LEU A 412 8.57 -20.02 -1.28
CA LEU A 412 9.82 -20.70 -0.92
C LEU A 412 9.62 -22.21 -0.76
N PRO A 413 10.67 -23.04 -0.99
CA PRO A 413 10.60 -24.48 -0.83
C PRO A 413 10.66 -24.88 0.65
N VAL A 414 9.57 -24.62 1.39
CA VAL A 414 9.49 -24.75 2.85
C VAL A 414 9.85 -26.16 3.33
N ASP A 415 9.37 -27.21 2.67
CA ASP A 415 9.68 -28.59 3.08
C ASP A 415 11.19 -28.86 3.04
N SER A 416 11.89 -28.36 2.01
CA SER A 416 13.36 -28.47 1.93
C SER A 416 14.06 -27.74 3.07
N TYR A 417 13.52 -26.59 3.50
CA TYR A 417 14.09 -25.82 4.61
C TYR A 417 13.86 -26.50 5.96
N ILE A 418 12.72 -27.15 6.16
CA ILE A 418 12.43 -27.96 7.34
C ILE A 418 13.40 -29.14 7.41
N GLU A 419 13.54 -29.90 6.33
CA GLU A 419 14.46 -31.05 6.25
C GLU A 419 15.92 -30.65 6.51
N LYS A 420 16.34 -29.49 5.99
CA LYS A 420 17.70 -28.95 6.18
C LYS A 420 17.90 -28.26 7.53
N GLY A 421 16.86 -28.15 8.37
CA GLY A 421 16.92 -27.55 9.70
C GLY A 421 17.13 -26.03 9.68
N VAL A 422 16.67 -25.36 8.62
CA VAL A 422 16.77 -23.90 8.46
C VAL A 422 15.70 -23.18 9.29
N LEU A 423 14.53 -23.79 9.48
CA LEU A 423 13.40 -23.18 10.21
C LEU A 423 13.33 -23.67 11.65
N ALA A 424 13.07 -22.75 12.57
CA ALA A 424 12.85 -23.03 13.97
C ALA A 424 11.45 -23.61 14.21
N ASP A 425 11.33 -24.48 15.21
CA ASP A 425 10.04 -24.96 15.73
C ASP A 425 9.41 -23.84 16.56
N ILE A 426 8.32 -23.27 16.05
CA ILE A 426 7.57 -22.16 16.67
C ILE A 426 6.22 -22.61 17.23
N SER A 427 6.05 -23.91 17.52
CA SER A 427 4.81 -24.47 18.08
C SER A 427 4.35 -23.75 19.36
N SER A 428 5.27 -23.32 20.23
CA SER A 428 4.92 -22.57 21.45
C SER A 428 4.34 -21.19 21.14
N LEU A 429 4.87 -20.51 20.13
CA LEU A 429 4.33 -19.23 19.67
C LEU A 429 2.94 -19.42 19.04
N ARG A 430 2.77 -20.48 18.24
CA ARG A 430 1.46 -20.87 17.67
C ARG A 430 0.42 -21.06 18.78
N GLU A 431 0.74 -21.82 19.83
CA GLU A 431 -0.17 -22.03 20.98
C GLU A 431 -0.55 -20.71 21.67
N GLU A 432 0.40 -19.79 21.83
CA GLU A 432 0.14 -18.47 22.41
C GLU A 432 -0.77 -17.63 21.51
N LEU A 433 -0.50 -17.55 20.21
CA LEU A 433 -1.27 -16.74 19.26
C LEU A 433 -2.69 -17.24 19.05
N VAL A 434 -2.92 -18.55 19.02
CA VAL A 434 -4.26 -19.12 18.98
C VAL A 434 -5.02 -18.77 20.26
N LYS A 435 -4.41 -19.06 21.42
CA LYS A 435 -5.14 -19.01 22.69
C LYS A 435 -5.35 -17.59 23.20
N ASP A 436 -4.32 -16.76 23.11
CA ASP A 436 -4.28 -15.43 23.70
C ASP A 436 -4.44 -14.33 22.63
N GLY A 437 -4.01 -14.59 21.39
CA GLY A 437 -4.13 -13.66 20.25
C GLY A 437 -5.38 -13.85 19.38
N GLY A 438 -6.13 -14.95 19.55
CA GLY A 438 -7.33 -15.22 18.77
C GLY A 438 -7.07 -15.56 17.29
N MET A 439 -5.87 -16.04 16.96
CA MET A 439 -5.56 -16.56 15.63
C MET A 439 -6.42 -17.80 15.33
N LEU A 440 -6.89 -17.93 14.09
CA LEU A 440 -7.69 -19.06 13.63
C LEU A 440 -6.89 -20.37 13.69
N GLU A 441 -7.43 -21.38 14.37
CA GLU A 441 -6.76 -22.67 14.61
C GLU A 441 -6.42 -23.41 13.30
N ASN A 442 -7.34 -23.39 12.33
CA ASN A 442 -7.17 -24.03 11.03
C ASN A 442 -6.02 -23.39 10.21
N VAL A 443 -5.89 -22.07 10.28
CA VAL A 443 -4.83 -21.33 9.58
C VAL A 443 -3.48 -21.49 10.29
N ALA A 444 -3.47 -21.53 11.62
CA ALA A 444 -2.26 -21.73 12.42
C ALA A 444 -1.63 -23.13 12.22
N GLY A 445 -2.34 -24.07 11.59
CA GLY A 445 -1.85 -25.39 11.20
C GLY A 445 -1.19 -25.45 9.81
N ALA A 446 -1.20 -24.37 9.01
CA ALA A 446 -0.80 -24.40 7.59
C ALA A 446 0.60 -25.01 7.34
N MET A 447 1.54 -24.72 8.24
CA MET A 447 2.94 -25.17 8.17
C MET A 447 3.28 -26.21 9.23
N GLU A 448 2.30 -27.03 9.64
CA GLU A 448 2.55 -28.16 10.52
C GLU A 448 3.23 -29.32 9.76
N ARG A 449 4.33 -29.84 10.32
CA ARG A 449 5.00 -31.07 9.89
C ARG A 449 5.39 -31.87 11.13
N ASP A 450 4.99 -33.14 11.18
CA ASP A 450 5.31 -34.07 12.27
C ASP A 450 5.00 -33.52 13.69
N GLY A 451 3.90 -32.78 13.84
CA GLY A 451 3.47 -32.19 15.11
C GLY A 451 4.28 -30.96 15.56
N LYS A 452 5.02 -30.33 14.63
CA LYS A 452 5.72 -29.06 14.83
C LYS A 452 5.27 -28.03 13.81
N VAL A 453 5.24 -26.76 14.19
CA VAL A 453 4.92 -25.64 13.30
C VAL A 453 6.17 -24.85 12.98
N TYR A 454 6.40 -24.57 11.69
CA TYR A 454 7.59 -23.88 11.19
C TYR A 454 7.32 -22.51 10.54
N GLY A 455 6.05 -22.15 10.41
CA GLY A 455 5.62 -20.85 9.88
C GLY A 455 4.18 -20.54 10.29
N LEU A 456 3.84 -19.26 10.34
CA LEU A 456 2.49 -18.78 10.67
C LEU A 456 2.01 -17.78 9.59
N PRO A 457 0.93 -18.08 8.86
CA PRO A 457 0.34 -17.14 7.89
C PRO A 457 -0.24 -15.93 8.61
N ALA A 458 0.05 -14.72 8.13
CA ALA A 458 -0.58 -13.48 8.61
C ALA A 458 -1.80 -13.07 7.78
N ARG A 459 -1.97 -13.67 6.59
CA ARG A 459 -3.05 -13.41 5.65
C ARG A 459 -3.54 -14.70 5.01
N MET A 460 -4.73 -14.68 4.43
CA MET A 460 -5.24 -15.83 3.67
C MET A 460 -6.20 -15.45 2.53
N GLY A 461 -6.21 -16.23 1.46
CA GLY A 461 -7.19 -16.20 0.37
C GLY A 461 -8.28 -17.27 0.53
N LEU A 462 -9.47 -16.96 0.01
CA LEU A 462 -10.61 -17.88 -0.06
C LEU A 462 -10.93 -18.23 -1.52
N PRO A 463 -10.51 -19.42 -1.99
CA PRO A 463 -10.94 -19.97 -3.28
C PRO A 463 -12.40 -20.39 -3.28
N LEU A 464 -13.17 -19.87 -4.23
CA LEU A 464 -14.58 -20.17 -4.42
C LEU A 464 -14.84 -20.67 -5.83
N MET A 465 -15.79 -21.59 -5.94
CA MET A 465 -16.42 -21.97 -7.21
C MET A 465 -17.91 -21.64 -7.18
N ALA A 466 -18.43 -21.21 -8.34
CA ALA A 466 -19.84 -20.92 -8.54
C ALA A 466 -20.30 -21.44 -9.91
N SER A 467 -21.37 -22.24 -9.91
CA SER A 467 -22.01 -22.79 -11.12
C SER A 467 -23.53 -22.78 -10.97
N LYS A 468 -24.27 -22.58 -12.08
CA LYS A 468 -25.75 -22.63 -12.08
C LYS A 468 -26.31 -24.04 -11.98
N ASP A 469 -25.54 -25.01 -12.43
CA ASP A 469 -25.86 -26.42 -12.49
C ASP A 469 -24.73 -27.25 -11.85
N ASP A 470 -24.77 -28.56 -12.06
CA ASP A 470 -23.81 -29.52 -11.52
C ASP A 470 -22.46 -29.54 -12.27
N SER A 471 -22.14 -28.55 -13.13
CA SER A 471 -20.89 -28.54 -13.91
C SER A 471 -19.61 -28.49 -13.07
N SER A 472 -19.70 -28.03 -11.82
CA SER A 472 -18.59 -28.11 -10.86
C SER A 472 -18.09 -29.54 -10.61
N LYS A 473 -18.91 -30.56 -10.87
CA LYS A 473 -18.49 -31.98 -10.79
C LYS A 473 -17.39 -32.33 -11.79
N ALA A 474 -17.31 -31.63 -12.92
CA ALA A 474 -16.23 -31.83 -13.88
C ALA A 474 -14.86 -31.45 -13.29
N LEU A 475 -14.84 -30.60 -12.26
CA LEU A 475 -13.61 -30.13 -11.60
C LEU A 475 -13.25 -30.93 -10.34
N GLU A 476 -13.97 -32.03 -10.04
CA GLU A 476 -13.67 -32.87 -8.88
C GLU A 476 -12.35 -33.64 -9.03
N SER A 477 -12.03 -34.06 -10.27
CA SER A 477 -10.78 -34.73 -10.59
C SER A 477 -10.41 -34.66 -12.07
N ILE A 478 -9.18 -35.04 -12.41
CA ILE A 478 -8.74 -35.15 -13.82
C ILE A 478 -9.63 -36.18 -14.55
N GLU A 479 -9.88 -37.34 -13.95
CA GLU A 479 -10.75 -38.38 -14.55
C GLU A 479 -12.19 -37.86 -14.79
N ALA A 480 -12.73 -37.08 -13.85
CA ALA A 480 -14.04 -36.47 -13.98
C ALA A 480 -14.07 -35.41 -15.10
N LEU A 481 -13.01 -34.61 -15.22
CA LEU A 481 -12.86 -33.60 -16.26
C LEU A 481 -12.81 -34.24 -17.65
N THR A 482 -11.91 -35.21 -17.84
CA THR A 482 -11.75 -35.91 -19.12
C THR A 482 -13.03 -36.65 -19.51
N SER A 483 -13.69 -37.31 -18.55
CA SER A 483 -14.97 -37.98 -18.79
C SER A 483 -16.05 -36.99 -19.21
N TYR A 484 -16.14 -35.83 -18.54
CA TYR A 484 -17.12 -34.80 -18.86
C TYR A 484 -16.90 -34.21 -20.25
N LEU A 485 -15.65 -33.93 -20.63
CA LEU A 485 -15.28 -33.46 -21.97
C LEU A 485 -15.50 -34.53 -23.04
N GLY A 486 -15.31 -35.81 -22.72
CA GLY A 486 -15.63 -36.93 -23.63
C GLY A 486 -17.13 -37.03 -23.93
N GLU A 487 -17.98 -36.79 -22.94
CA GLU A 487 -19.45 -36.77 -23.10
C GLU A 487 -19.96 -35.46 -23.71
N ASN A 488 -19.28 -34.34 -23.44
CA ASN A 488 -19.65 -32.98 -23.83
C ASN A 488 -18.48 -32.27 -24.55
N PRO A 489 -18.11 -32.69 -25.77
CA PRO A 489 -16.87 -32.27 -26.43
C PRO A 489 -16.74 -30.77 -26.72
N GLU A 490 -17.86 -30.05 -26.77
CA GLU A 490 -17.90 -28.60 -27.01
C GLU A 490 -18.12 -27.79 -25.70
N ALA A 491 -18.07 -28.45 -24.53
CA ALA A 491 -18.29 -27.76 -23.27
C ALA A 491 -17.10 -26.84 -22.92
N PRO A 492 -17.34 -25.57 -22.56
CA PRO A 492 -16.28 -24.67 -22.13
C PRO A 492 -15.72 -25.03 -20.74
N VAL A 493 -16.52 -25.68 -19.88
CA VAL A 493 -16.23 -26.05 -18.48
C VAL A 493 -16.02 -24.84 -17.56
N LEU A 494 -15.15 -23.91 -17.93
CA LEU A 494 -14.89 -22.67 -17.23
C LEU A 494 -15.77 -21.51 -17.74
N GLY A 495 -15.96 -20.50 -16.89
CA GLY A 495 -16.41 -19.19 -17.33
C GLY A 495 -15.36 -18.51 -18.23
N ASP A 496 -15.79 -17.59 -19.10
CA ASP A 496 -14.88 -16.98 -20.08
C ASP A 496 -13.68 -16.31 -19.38
N THR A 497 -12.47 -16.61 -19.87
CA THR A 497 -11.19 -16.08 -19.38
C THR A 497 -10.13 -16.28 -20.46
N VAL A 498 -8.97 -15.64 -20.31
CA VAL A 498 -7.80 -15.85 -21.19
C VAL A 498 -7.08 -17.15 -20.88
N HIS A 499 -6.27 -17.66 -21.81
CA HIS A 499 -5.62 -18.97 -21.69
C HIS A 499 -4.72 -19.09 -20.45
N THR A 500 -3.95 -18.05 -20.09
CA THR A 500 -3.06 -18.06 -18.92
C THR A 500 -3.82 -18.22 -17.61
N ASN A 501 -4.95 -17.52 -17.46
CA ASN A 501 -5.83 -17.63 -16.30
C ASN A 501 -6.55 -19.00 -16.26
N ALA A 502 -6.95 -19.54 -17.42
CA ALA A 502 -7.49 -20.89 -17.51
C ALA A 502 -6.47 -21.95 -17.08
N ALA A 503 -5.23 -21.85 -17.58
CA ALA A 503 -4.13 -22.74 -17.23
C ALA A 503 -3.84 -22.69 -15.73
N LYS A 504 -3.67 -21.48 -15.17
CA LYS A 504 -3.42 -21.28 -13.74
C LYS A 504 -4.54 -21.84 -12.87
N THR A 505 -5.79 -21.52 -13.20
CA THR A 505 -6.95 -21.98 -12.41
C THR A 505 -7.10 -23.50 -12.45
N LEU A 506 -7.00 -24.12 -13.63
CA LEU A 506 -7.13 -25.58 -13.75
C LEU A 506 -5.97 -26.30 -13.08
N LEU A 507 -4.75 -25.78 -13.20
CA LEU A 507 -3.59 -26.35 -12.53
C LEU A 507 -3.75 -26.31 -11.02
N ALA A 508 -4.21 -25.19 -10.44
CA ALA A 508 -4.47 -25.09 -9.01
C ALA A 508 -5.52 -26.10 -8.53
N VAL A 509 -6.62 -26.27 -9.28
CA VAL A 509 -7.68 -27.24 -8.94
C VAL A 509 -7.20 -28.69 -9.02
N MET A 510 -6.33 -29.01 -9.99
CA MET A 510 -5.88 -30.38 -10.27
C MET A 510 -4.51 -30.72 -9.69
N TYR A 511 -3.86 -29.78 -9.01
CA TYR A 511 -2.46 -29.88 -8.58
C TYR A 511 -2.13 -31.17 -7.83
N GLU A 512 -2.93 -31.51 -6.83
CA GLU A 512 -2.69 -32.69 -5.98
C GLU A 512 -2.82 -34.03 -6.71
N GLU A 513 -3.53 -34.07 -7.84
CA GLU A 513 -3.66 -35.29 -8.64
C GLU A 513 -2.51 -35.49 -9.63
N LEU A 514 -1.79 -34.41 -9.92
CA LEU A 514 -0.63 -34.39 -10.81
C LEU A 514 0.67 -34.73 -10.06
N VAL A 515 0.70 -34.50 -8.74
CA VAL A 515 1.87 -34.70 -7.88
C VAL A 515 1.66 -35.90 -6.96
N LYS A 516 2.58 -36.86 -6.96
CA LYS A 516 2.55 -38.03 -6.08
C LYS A 516 3.03 -37.65 -4.68
N GLU A 517 2.76 -38.52 -3.69
CA GLU A 517 3.18 -38.33 -2.29
C GLU A 517 4.70 -38.11 -2.12
N ASP A 518 5.53 -38.64 -3.03
CA ASP A 518 6.99 -38.46 -3.02
C ASP A 518 7.47 -37.21 -3.77
N GLY A 519 6.54 -36.35 -4.22
CA GLY A 519 6.81 -35.14 -5.00
C GLY A 519 7.04 -35.39 -6.50
N SER A 520 7.10 -36.65 -6.96
CA SER A 520 7.25 -36.95 -8.38
C SER A 520 5.95 -36.72 -9.16
N ILE A 521 6.04 -36.41 -10.45
CA ILE A 521 4.88 -36.14 -11.30
C ILE A 521 4.32 -37.43 -11.91
N ASP A 522 3.00 -37.50 -12.08
CA ASP A 522 2.36 -38.49 -12.93
C ASP A 522 2.34 -38.03 -14.40
N GLU A 523 3.29 -38.56 -15.20
CA GLU A 523 3.49 -38.16 -16.61
C GLU A 523 2.23 -38.39 -17.48
N GLU A 524 1.51 -39.49 -17.26
CA GLU A 524 0.35 -39.85 -18.07
C GLU A 524 -0.82 -38.91 -17.76
N LYS A 525 -1.11 -38.70 -16.47
CA LYS A 525 -2.13 -37.72 -16.05
C LYS A 525 -1.79 -36.29 -16.45
N MET A 526 -0.50 -35.93 -16.43
CA MET A 526 -0.06 -34.60 -16.88
C MET A 526 -0.36 -34.39 -18.36
N ALA A 527 -0.09 -35.38 -19.22
CA ALA A 527 -0.42 -35.29 -20.64
C ALA A 527 -1.94 -35.18 -20.88
N GLU A 528 -2.74 -35.98 -20.16
CA GLU A 528 -4.20 -35.94 -20.21
C GLU A 528 -4.76 -34.58 -19.76
N PHE A 529 -4.25 -34.05 -18.65
CA PHE A 529 -4.60 -32.72 -18.14
C PHE A 529 -4.29 -31.60 -19.14
N ILE A 530 -3.12 -31.65 -19.81
CA ILE A 530 -2.75 -30.66 -20.83
C ILE A 530 -3.70 -30.76 -22.04
N ASP A 531 -4.05 -31.97 -22.48
CA ASP A 531 -5.01 -32.16 -23.58
C ASP A 531 -6.40 -31.59 -23.22
N ASP A 532 -6.89 -31.85 -22.01
CA ASP A 532 -8.16 -31.30 -21.50
C ASP A 532 -8.14 -29.76 -21.44
N TYR A 533 -7.04 -29.18 -20.96
CA TYR A 533 -6.82 -27.73 -20.96
C TYR A 533 -6.89 -27.14 -22.38
N LEU A 534 -6.19 -27.73 -23.35
CA LEU A 534 -6.20 -27.27 -24.74
C LEU A 534 -7.60 -27.35 -25.36
N GLN A 535 -8.36 -28.41 -25.03
CA GLN A 535 -9.74 -28.55 -25.47
C GLN A 535 -10.64 -27.45 -24.86
N ILE A 536 -10.47 -27.15 -23.57
CA ILE A 536 -11.19 -26.06 -22.88
C ILE A 536 -10.89 -24.71 -23.52
N CYS A 537 -9.62 -24.37 -23.77
CA CYS A 537 -9.24 -23.13 -24.42
C CYS A 537 -9.88 -22.98 -25.81
N LYS A 538 -9.85 -24.06 -26.60
CA LYS A 538 -10.51 -24.10 -27.90
C LYS A 538 -12.03 -23.91 -27.80
N ASN A 539 -12.68 -24.55 -26.83
CA ASN A 539 -14.13 -24.47 -26.63
C ASN A 539 -14.60 -23.10 -26.14
N MET A 540 -13.77 -22.42 -25.34
CA MET A 540 -14.03 -21.04 -24.91
C MET A 540 -13.79 -20.01 -26.01
N ASP A 541 -12.97 -20.34 -27.00
CA ASP A 541 -12.39 -19.44 -28.01
C ASP A 541 -11.52 -18.36 -27.35
N THR A 542 -10.51 -18.80 -26.58
CA THR A 542 -9.65 -17.92 -25.78
C THR A 542 -8.92 -16.88 -26.63
N GLN A 543 -8.56 -17.19 -27.88
CA GLN A 543 -7.96 -16.22 -28.81
C GLN A 543 -8.88 -15.02 -29.06
N SER A 544 -10.17 -15.25 -29.31
CA SER A 544 -11.14 -14.17 -29.46
C SER A 544 -11.34 -13.38 -28.16
N LEU A 545 -11.26 -14.05 -27.00
CA LEU A 545 -11.35 -13.39 -25.69
C LEU A 545 -10.12 -12.52 -25.41
N GLU A 546 -8.92 -13.01 -25.72
CA GLU A 546 -7.65 -12.30 -25.62
C GLU A 546 -7.66 -11.03 -26.48
N GLU A 547 -8.10 -11.12 -27.74
CA GLU A 547 -8.27 -9.97 -28.62
C GLU A 547 -9.26 -8.94 -28.04
N ALA A 548 -10.38 -9.40 -27.47
CA ALA A 548 -11.42 -8.54 -26.92
C ALA A 548 -11.00 -7.85 -25.61
N TYR A 549 -10.24 -8.54 -24.77
CA TYR A 549 -9.74 -8.00 -23.50
C TYR A 549 -8.45 -7.19 -23.66
N GLY A 550 -7.82 -7.21 -24.84
CA GLY A 550 -6.55 -6.54 -25.06
C GLY A 550 -5.42 -7.21 -24.28
N TYR A 551 -5.43 -8.55 -24.23
CA TYR A 551 -4.42 -9.35 -23.57
C TYR A 551 -3.03 -8.99 -24.08
N ASP A 552 -2.13 -8.64 -23.14
CA ASP A 552 -0.74 -8.36 -23.43
C ASP A 552 0.12 -9.53 -22.90
N PRO A 553 0.74 -10.34 -23.77
CA PRO A 553 1.62 -11.41 -23.32
C PRO A 553 2.92 -10.89 -22.67
N GLU A 554 3.23 -9.59 -22.79
CA GLU A 554 4.36 -8.96 -22.09
C GLU A 554 3.98 -8.52 -20.66
N ASP A 555 2.70 -8.55 -20.29
CA ASP A 555 2.26 -8.36 -18.90
C ASP A 555 2.68 -9.59 -18.07
N THR A 556 3.66 -9.36 -17.20
CA THR A 556 4.27 -10.38 -16.35
C THR A 556 3.99 -10.13 -14.87
N GLU A 557 2.97 -9.31 -14.56
CA GLU A 557 2.56 -9.05 -13.18
C GLU A 557 2.15 -10.35 -12.47
N ASP A 558 2.85 -10.65 -11.37
CA ASP A 558 2.53 -11.78 -10.52
C ASP A 558 1.74 -11.33 -9.29
N ARG A 559 0.42 -11.23 -9.49
CA ARG A 559 -0.57 -10.81 -8.49
C ARG A 559 -0.87 -11.85 -7.41
N ASN A 560 -0.16 -12.98 -7.39
CA ASN A 560 -0.34 -14.03 -6.37
C ASN A 560 -1.79 -14.53 -6.20
N ILE A 561 -2.53 -14.67 -7.31
CA ILE A 561 -3.89 -15.23 -7.36
C ILE A 561 -3.85 -16.54 -8.15
N TYR A 562 -4.32 -17.64 -7.59
CA TYR A 562 -4.33 -18.97 -8.22
C TYR A 562 -5.67 -19.29 -8.90
N PHE A 563 -6.78 -18.78 -8.34
CA PHE A 563 -8.14 -19.09 -8.82
C PHE A 563 -8.78 -17.84 -9.43
N SER A 564 -8.79 -17.76 -10.77
CA SER A 564 -9.35 -16.61 -11.49
C SER A 564 -9.90 -17.02 -12.85
N SER A 565 -11.20 -17.28 -12.91
CA SER A 565 -11.89 -17.63 -14.16
C SER A 565 -13.35 -17.18 -14.12
N GLY A 566 -13.84 -16.62 -15.23
CA GLY A 566 -15.24 -16.19 -15.36
C GLY A 566 -15.55 -14.83 -14.74
N TYR A 567 -14.55 -13.99 -14.46
CA TYR A 567 -14.74 -12.60 -14.03
C TYR A 567 -15.44 -11.78 -15.10
N PHE A 568 -16.44 -10.97 -14.72
CA PHE A 568 -17.24 -10.15 -15.65
C PHE A 568 -17.95 -10.97 -16.74
N THR A 569 -18.23 -12.24 -16.46
CA THR A 569 -18.99 -13.12 -17.34
C THR A 569 -20.32 -13.49 -16.69
N GLY A 570 -21.41 -13.44 -17.46
CA GLY A 570 -22.68 -13.96 -16.99
C GLY A 570 -22.62 -15.49 -16.83
N TYR A 571 -23.08 -16.00 -15.67
CA TYR A 571 -23.18 -17.44 -15.41
C TYR A 571 -24.06 -18.15 -16.45
N ARG A 572 -23.56 -19.25 -17.01
CA ARG A 572 -24.22 -20.09 -18.02
C ARG A 572 -24.25 -21.55 -17.58
N ASP A 573 -25.19 -22.32 -18.12
CA ASP A 573 -25.19 -23.78 -17.95
C ASP A 573 -23.91 -24.35 -18.60
N GLY A 574 -23.31 -25.36 -17.99
CA GLY A 574 -22.04 -25.94 -18.48
C GLY A 574 -20.77 -25.17 -18.12
N THR A 575 -20.85 -24.11 -17.30
CA THR A 575 -19.70 -23.29 -16.89
C THR A 575 -19.54 -23.20 -15.37
N VAL A 576 -18.28 -23.11 -14.92
CA VAL A 576 -17.88 -22.88 -13.54
C VAL A 576 -17.02 -21.63 -13.50
N SER A 577 -17.41 -20.63 -12.71
CA SER A 577 -16.56 -19.49 -12.39
C SER A 577 -15.79 -19.78 -11.11
N LEU A 578 -14.53 -19.35 -11.07
CA LEU A 578 -13.66 -19.49 -9.91
C LEU A 578 -13.10 -18.13 -9.51
N TYR A 579 -13.16 -17.86 -8.20
CA TYR A 579 -12.72 -16.60 -7.61
C TYR A 579 -11.84 -16.88 -6.41
N GLU A 580 -10.71 -16.20 -6.30
CA GLU A 580 -9.98 -16.12 -5.06
C GLU A 580 -10.25 -14.78 -4.38
N LEU A 581 -10.93 -14.81 -3.24
CA LEU A 581 -11.16 -13.60 -2.46
C LEU A 581 -9.97 -13.35 -1.52
N GLN A 582 -9.43 -12.14 -1.53
CA GLN A 582 -8.21 -11.72 -0.82
C GLN A 582 -8.44 -10.52 0.12
N GLY A 583 -9.62 -10.41 0.72
CA GLY A 583 -9.98 -9.27 1.60
C GLY A 583 -11.37 -8.76 1.34
N TYR A 584 -11.81 -7.73 2.08
CA TYR A 584 -13.18 -7.24 2.03
C TYR A 584 -13.50 -6.60 0.67
N SER A 585 -12.59 -5.77 0.17
CA SER A 585 -12.73 -5.08 -1.13
C SER A 585 -12.84 -6.07 -2.31
N SER A 586 -12.09 -7.18 -2.26
CA SER A 586 -12.13 -8.23 -3.30
C SER A 586 -13.50 -8.92 -3.40
N MET A 587 -14.35 -8.81 -2.37
CA MET A 587 -15.68 -9.44 -2.36
C MET A 587 -16.67 -8.75 -3.29
N MET A 588 -16.49 -7.46 -3.59
CA MET A 588 -17.51 -6.61 -4.23
C MET A 588 -18.15 -7.27 -5.46
N TYR A 589 -17.35 -7.57 -6.49
CA TYR A 589 -17.88 -8.14 -7.73
C TYR A 589 -18.26 -9.62 -7.60
N PRO A 590 -17.38 -10.54 -7.13
CA PRO A 590 -17.71 -11.96 -7.06
C PRO A 590 -18.97 -12.23 -6.24
N VAL A 591 -19.08 -11.64 -5.05
CA VAL A 591 -20.22 -11.87 -4.14
C VAL A 591 -21.51 -11.29 -4.70
N TYR A 592 -21.46 -10.08 -5.29
CA TYR A 592 -22.60 -9.50 -6.00
C TYR A 592 -23.07 -10.41 -7.14
N SER A 593 -22.15 -10.88 -7.98
CA SER A 593 -22.48 -11.70 -9.16
C SER A 593 -23.14 -13.03 -8.76
N ILE A 594 -22.62 -13.70 -7.73
CA ILE A 594 -23.13 -14.96 -7.18
C ILE A 594 -24.54 -14.76 -6.62
N LYS A 595 -24.72 -13.72 -5.78
CA LYS A 595 -26.02 -13.36 -5.17
C LYS A 595 -27.06 -13.02 -6.24
N LYS A 596 -26.69 -12.22 -7.24
CA LYS A 596 -27.56 -11.86 -8.38
C LYS A 596 -27.99 -13.08 -9.19
N ALA A 597 -27.10 -14.06 -9.36
CA ALA A 597 -27.40 -15.31 -10.05
C ALA A 597 -28.21 -16.31 -9.21
N GLY A 598 -28.35 -16.09 -7.90
CA GLY A 598 -29.03 -17.01 -6.99
C GLY A 598 -28.25 -18.32 -6.78
N ILE A 599 -26.92 -18.25 -6.85
CA ILE A 599 -26.02 -19.40 -6.70
C ILE A 599 -25.53 -19.47 -5.25
N GLU A 600 -25.39 -20.67 -4.72
CA GLU A 600 -24.70 -20.91 -3.45
C GLU A 600 -23.20 -21.06 -3.72
N PRO A 601 -22.33 -20.19 -3.16
CA PRO A 601 -20.89 -20.32 -3.32
C PRO A 601 -20.37 -21.58 -2.62
N LYS A 602 -19.32 -22.21 -3.17
CA LYS A 602 -18.65 -23.34 -2.53
C LYS A 602 -17.15 -23.12 -2.51
N ALA A 603 -16.49 -23.51 -1.41
CA ALA A 603 -15.04 -23.55 -1.38
C ALA A 603 -14.50 -24.57 -2.38
N VAL A 604 -13.36 -24.26 -3.01
CA VAL A 604 -12.67 -25.22 -3.89
C VAL A 604 -11.99 -26.28 -3.03
N LYS A 605 -12.41 -27.55 -3.13
CA LYS A 605 -11.78 -28.71 -2.43
C LYS A 605 -11.50 -28.53 -0.92
N ASN A 606 -12.24 -27.65 -0.23
CA ASN A 606 -11.98 -27.22 1.16
C ASN A 606 -10.68 -26.43 1.38
N TYR A 607 -10.11 -25.91 0.30
CA TYR A 607 -8.87 -25.15 0.28
C TYR A 607 -9.02 -23.75 0.87
N TYR A 608 -7.93 -23.29 1.47
CA TYR A 608 -7.59 -21.87 1.60
C TYR A 608 -6.17 -21.63 1.11
N VAL A 609 -5.82 -20.39 0.74
CA VAL A 609 -4.45 -20.05 0.33
C VAL A 609 -3.78 -19.24 1.43
N PRO A 610 -2.77 -19.74 2.15
CA PRO A 610 -2.07 -18.95 3.16
C PRO A 610 -1.10 -17.95 2.51
N TYR A 611 -1.06 -16.74 3.06
CA TYR A 611 -0.20 -15.64 2.60
C TYR A 611 0.57 -15.01 3.76
N THR A 612 1.69 -14.36 3.41
CA THR A 612 2.58 -13.67 4.35
C THR A 612 2.98 -14.61 5.49
N ILE A 613 3.59 -15.74 5.13
CA ILE A 613 3.86 -16.84 6.04
C ILE A 613 5.18 -16.58 6.74
N ALA A 614 5.14 -16.17 8.00
CA ALA A 614 6.34 -15.84 8.75
C ALA A 614 6.93 -17.06 9.45
N GLY A 615 8.20 -17.38 9.15
CA GLY A 615 9.01 -18.38 9.84
C GLY A 615 10.24 -17.76 10.50
N ILE A 616 10.78 -18.42 11.52
CA ILE A 616 12.01 -17.98 12.20
C ILE A 616 13.18 -18.84 11.74
N ASN A 617 14.30 -18.20 11.40
CA ASN A 617 15.52 -18.91 11.07
C ASN A 617 16.11 -19.57 12.32
N ALA A 618 16.31 -20.89 12.30
CA ALA A 618 16.83 -21.67 13.42
C ALA A 618 18.24 -21.24 13.89
N SER A 619 18.98 -20.51 13.05
CA SER A 619 20.31 -19.98 13.38
C SER A 619 20.29 -18.56 13.98
N THR A 620 19.12 -17.94 14.16
CA THR A 620 19.03 -16.59 14.76
C THR A 620 19.55 -16.57 16.19
N ASN A 621 20.16 -15.45 16.58
CA ASN A 621 20.52 -15.15 17.97
C ASN A 621 19.48 -14.22 18.65
N GLN A 622 18.36 -13.92 17.96
CA GLN A 622 17.34 -12.96 18.38
C GLN A 622 15.94 -13.60 18.41
N GLN A 623 15.86 -14.88 18.79
CA GLN A 623 14.62 -15.68 18.80
C GLN A 623 13.44 -14.93 19.44
N GLU A 624 13.62 -14.39 20.66
CA GLU A 624 12.54 -13.68 21.37
C GLU A 624 12.08 -12.43 20.60
N THR A 625 13.00 -11.68 20.00
CA THR A 625 12.68 -10.49 19.19
C THR A 625 11.98 -10.87 17.88
N ALA A 626 12.38 -11.97 17.26
CA ALA A 626 11.72 -12.52 16.07
C ALA A 626 10.29 -12.98 16.39
N GLU A 627 10.07 -13.65 17.52
CA GLU A 627 8.74 -14.04 17.99
C GLU A 627 7.86 -12.81 18.26
N LEU A 628 8.41 -11.76 18.89
CA LEU A 628 7.69 -10.49 19.09
C LEU A 628 7.30 -9.84 17.76
N PHE A 629 8.14 -9.93 16.73
CA PHE A 629 7.80 -9.43 15.40
C PHE A 629 6.65 -10.21 14.75
N ILE A 630 6.65 -11.55 14.87
CA ILE A 630 5.52 -12.36 14.40
C ILE A 630 4.24 -12.03 15.18
N LYS A 631 4.32 -11.74 16.48
CA LYS A 631 3.16 -11.24 17.24
C LYS A 631 2.65 -9.89 16.72
N ALA A 632 3.53 -9.00 16.27
CA ALA A 632 3.13 -7.74 15.67
C ALA A 632 2.36 -7.94 14.35
N LEU A 633 2.76 -8.92 13.52
CA LEU A 633 2.00 -9.30 12.31
C LEU A 633 0.56 -9.71 12.63
N MET A 634 0.33 -10.35 13.78
CA MET A 634 -0.99 -10.81 14.22
C MET A 634 -1.77 -9.79 15.07
N SER A 635 -1.24 -8.59 15.26
CA SER A 635 -1.91 -7.55 16.04
C SER A 635 -3.15 -6.99 15.32
N ASP A 636 -4.12 -6.51 16.08
CA ASP A 636 -5.35 -5.90 15.53
C ASP A 636 -5.05 -4.72 14.57
N ASP A 637 -4.01 -3.93 14.85
CA ASP A 637 -3.62 -2.78 14.01
C ASP A 637 -3.13 -3.21 12.62
N VAL A 638 -2.42 -4.34 12.55
CA VAL A 638 -1.93 -4.90 11.27
C VAL A 638 -3.05 -5.68 10.60
N GLN A 639 -3.70 -6.60 11.31
CA GLN A 639 -4.76 -7.46 10.78
C GLN A 639 -5.98 -6.66 10.31
N GLY A 640 -6.32 -5.56 10.99
CA GLY A 640 -7.43 -4.68 10.61
C GLY A 640 -7.14 -3.75 9.43
N SER A 641 -5.94 -3.77 8.86
CA SER A 641 -5.60 -2.99 7.67
C SER A 641 -5.91 -3.77 6.39
N GLU A 642 -6.51 -3.12 5.39
CA GLU A 642 -6.70 -3.68 4.04
C GLU A 642 -5.42 -3.44 3.23
N THR A 643 -4.70 -4.52 2.94
CA THR A 643 -3.40 -4.49 2.26
C THR A 643 -3.45 -5.18 0.89
N TRP A 644 -4.62 -5.63 0.45
CA TRP A 644 -4.84 -6.33 -0.82
C TRP A 644 -4.05 -7.63 -0.98
N ASP A 645 -3.58 -8.21 0.13
CA ASP A 645 -2.76 -9.42 0.18
C ASP A 645 -3.40 -10.54 1.02
N GLY A 646 -4.72 -10.46 1.26
CA GLY A 646 -5.53 -11.51 1.88
C GLY A 646 -6.43 -11.03 3.01
N PHE A 647 -7.39 -11.89 3.38
CA PHE A 647 -8.14 -11.73 4.61
C PHE A 647 -7.22 -11.82 5.83
N PRO A 648 -7.56 -11.12 6.94
CA PRO A 648 -6.90 -11.35 8.21
C PRO A 648 -7.12 -12.77 8.73
N VAL A 649 -6.34 -13.16 9.73
CA VAL A 649 -6.31 -14.52 10.30
C VAL A 649 -6.69 -14.54 11.79
N THR A 650 -7.20 -13.43 12.32
CA THR A 650 -7.63 -13.31 13.72
C THR A 650 -9.13 -13.09 13.84
N GLU A 651 -9.72 -13.66 14.88
CA GLU A 651 -11.16 -13.52 15.17
C GLU A 651 -11.55 -12.06 15.45
N SER A 652 -10.67 -11.27 16.07
CA SER A 652 -10.91 -9.85 16.32
C SER A 652 -11.06 -9.07 15.01
N ALA A 653 -10.16 -9.27 14.05
CA ALA A 653 -10.20 -8.60 12.76
C ALA A 653 -11.42 -9.03 11.92
N PHE A 654 -11.82 -10.30 11.98
CA PHE A 654 -13.07 -10.78 11.37
C PHE A 654 -14.30 -10.07 11.92
N ASN A 655 -14.40 -9.96 13.25
CA ASN A 655 -15.51 -9.26 13.88
C ASN A 655 -15.54 -7.77 13.52
N ASN A 656 -14.36 -7.13 13.45
CA ASN A 656 -14.24 -5.73 13.02
C ASN A 656 -14.66 -5.54 11.56
N MET A 657 -14.28 -6.47 10.67
CA MET A 657 -14.69 -6.46 9.26
C MET A 657 -16.21 -6.59 9.11
N ILE A 658 -16.85 -7.49 9.86
CA ILE A 658 -18.32 -7.62 9.87
C ILE A 658 -18.98 -6.32 10.34
N ALA A 659 -18.45 -5.71 11.41
CA ALA A 659 -18.98 -4.46 11.94
C ALA A 659 -18.81 -3.30 10.95
N TYR A 660 -17.64 -3.21 10.30
CA TYR A 660 -17.37 -2.21 9.26
C TYR A 660 -18.31 -2.37 8.07
N ALA A 661 -18.60 -3.61 7.67
CA ALA A 661 -19.46 -3.91 6.53
C ALA A 661 -20.88 -3.35 6.67
N ASP A 662 -21.40 -3.22 7.89
CA ASP A 662 -22.73 -2.64 8.15
C ASP A 662 -22.70 -1.10 8.35
N THR A 663 -21.54 -0.46 8.20
CA THR A 663 -21.45 1.00 8.27
C THR A 663 -22.05 1.66 7.04
N ASP A 664 -22.56 2.88 7.23
CA ASP A 664 -23.07 3.72 6.15
C ASP A 664 -22.00 3.99 5.07
N ILE A 665 -20.72 4.05 5.45
CA ILE A 665 -19.60 4.29 4.53
C ILE A 665 -19.41 3.08 3.63
N ALA A 666 -19.25 1.90 4.23
CA ALA A 666 -19.05 0.66 3.47
C ALA A 666 -20.23 0.38 2.52
N GLN A 667 -21.46 0.63 2.96
CA GLN A 667 -22.67 0.37 2.15
C GLN A 667 -22.92 1.42 1.06
N LYS A 668 -22.35 2.62 1.16
CA LYS A 668 -22.44 3.66 0.13
C LYS A 668 -21.30 3.61 -0.88
N ASP A 669 -20.24 2.86 -0.57
CA ASP A 669 -19.15 2.61 -1.48
C ASP A 669 -19.60 1.66 -2.60
N THR A 670 -19.89 2.25 -3.76
CA THR A 670 -20.30 1.55 -4.97
C THR A 670 -19.29 1.79 -6.07
N THR A 671 -19.12 0.78 -6.91
CA THR A 671 -18.35 0.87 -8.13
C THR A 671 -19.22 0.50 -9.32
N ALA A 672 -18.92 1.09 -10.46
CA ALA A 672 -19.56 0.75 -11.72
C ALA A 672 -18.53 0.14 -12.66
N SER A 673 -18.85 -1.01 -13.24
CA SER A 673 -18.07 -1.62 -14.29
C SER A 673 -18.85 -1.61 -15.59
N THR A 674 -18.20 -1.15 -16.65
CA THR A 674 -18.70 -1.26 -18.00
C THR A 674 -17.80 -2.21 -18.76
N TYR A 675 -18.35 -3.28 -19.29
CA TYR A 675 -17.64 -4.20 -20.15
C TYR A 675 -18.48 -4.52 -21.38
N ARG A 676 -17.82 -4.89 -22.47
CA ARG A 676 -18.48 -5.39 -23.66
C ARG A 676 -18.37 -6.90 -23.66
N ASP A 677 -19.51 -7.58 -23.68
CA ASP A 677 -19.53 -9.03 -23.80
C ASP A 677 -18.84 -9.42 -25.12
N PRO A 678 -17.73 -10.16 -25.10
CA PRO A 678 -16.95 -10.46 -26.29
C PRO A 678 -17.69 -11.39 -27.26
N LYS A 679 -18.66 -12.18 -26.78
CA LYS A 679 -19.42 -13.15 -27.58
C LYS A 679 -20.69 -12.55 -28.17
N THR A 680 -21.38 -11.67 -27.45
CA THR A 680 -22.62 -11.04 -27.93
C THR A 680 -22.40 -9.64 -28.50
N GLY A 681 -21.32 -8.97 -28.12
CA GLY A 681 -21.02 -7.58 -28.45
C GLY A 681 -21.85 -6.55 -27.68
N GLU A 682 -22.68 -6.98 -26.73
CA GLU A 682 -23.52 -6.14 -25.87
C GLU A 682 -22.67 -5.37 -24.86
N GLU A 683 -22.94 -4.09 -24.70
CA GLU A 683 -22.37 -3.29 -23.60
C GLU A 683 -23.17 -3.56 -22.34
N VAL A 684 -22.50 -4.08 -21.32
CA VAL A 684 -23.06 -4.33 -20.01
C VAL A 684 -22.50 -3.30 -19.05
N MET A 685 -23.38 -2.57 -18.37
CA MET A 685 -23.04 -1.70 -17.26
C MET A 685 -23.65 -2.29 -16.00
N GLU A 686 -22.80 -2.60 -15.02
CA GLU A 686 -23.24 -3.06 -13.70
C GLU A 686 -22.71 -2.11 -12.63
N GLU A 687 -23.61 -1.68 -11.74
CA GLU A 687 -23.27 -0.98 -10.51
C GLU A 687 -23.46 -1.96 -9.35
N TYR A 688 -22.45 -2.07 -8.50
CA TYR A 688 -22.44 -2.96 -7.35
C TYR A 688 -21.62 -2.35 -6.21
N GLY A 689 -22.00 -2.68 -4.98
CA GLY A 689 -21.35 -2.17 -3.77
C GLY A 689 -20.76 -3.29 -2.92
N ASN A 690 -20.23 -2.92 -1.76
CA ASN A 690 -19.69 -3.87 -0.81
C ASN A 690 -20.73 -4.85 -0.25
N ALA A 691 -20.26 -6.02 0.19
CA ALA A 691 -21.09 -7.00 0.85
C ALA A 691 -21.55 -6.48 2.24
N ASP A 692 -22.83 -6.71 2.58
CA ASP A 692 -23.38 -6.44 3.91
C ASP A 692 -22.79 -7.37 4.98
N GLY A 693 -22.87 -6.99 6.27
CA GLY A 693 -22.26 -7.73 7.37
C GLY A 693 -22.75 -9.18 7.49
N GLN A 694 -24.02 -9.45 7.16
CA GLN A 694 -24.58 -10.81 7.15
C GLN A 694 -23.97 -11.66 6.02
N THR A 695 -23.73 -11.06 4.86
CA THR A 695 -23.08 -11.71 3.73
C THR A 695 -21.61 -11.97 4.09
N VAL A 696 -20.89 -10.98 4.63
CA VAL A 696 -19.50 -11.16 5.11
C VAL A 696 -19.41 -12.30 6.12
N GLN A 697 -20.28 -12.31 7.14
CA GLN A 697 -20.34 -13.38 8.14
C GLN A 697 -20.46 -14.76 7.49
N THR A 698 -21.24 -14.91 6.42
CA THR A 698 -21.42 -16.19 5.71
C THR A 698 -20.11 -16.70 5.11
N TYR A 699 -19.32 -15.82 4.49
CA TYR A 699 -18.02 -16.18 3.93
C TYR A 699 -16.97 -16.42 5.02
N LEU A 700 -16.99 -15.65 6.11
CA LEU A 700 -16.09 -15.87 7.24
C LEU A 700 -16.41 -17.18 7.98
N ASP A 701 -17.69 -17.56 8.08
CA ASP A 701 -18.10 -18.86 8.60
C ASP A 701 -17.63 -20.00 7.70
N LEU A 702 -17.64 -19.82 6.37
CA LEU A 702 -17.03 -20.78 5.45
C LEU A 702 -15.52 -20.90 5.70
N ILE A 703 -14.81 -19.77 5.83
CA ILE A 703 -13.36 -19.75 6.12
C ILE A 703 -13.01 -20.57 7.37
N ARG A 704 -13.81 -20.48 8.42
CA ARG A 704 -13.61 -21.24 9.67
C ARG A 704 -13.70 -22.76 9.48
N THR A 705 -14.27 -23.24 8.39
CA THR A 705 -14.43 -24.67 8.09
C THR A 705 -13.34 -25.26 7.22
N LEU A 706 -12.52 -24.42 6.58
CA LEU A 706 -11.45 -24.85 5.68
C LEU A 706 -10.29 -25.40 6.52
N ASP A 707 -9.72 -26.53 6.13
CA ASP A 707 -8.61 -27.16 6.85
C ASP A 707 -7.45 -27.58 5.94
N ASP A 708 -7.55 -27.28 4.65
CA ASP A 708 -6.58 -27.70 3.66
C ASP A 708 -5.83 -26.49 3.04
N PRO A 709 -4.58 -26.22 3.43
CA PRO A 709 -3.80 -25.12 2.87
C PRO A 709 -3.27 -25.45 1.47
N PHE A 710 -3.69 -24.71 0.47
CA PHE A 710 -3.12 -24.78 -0.88
C PHE A 710 -1.78 -24.05 -0.94
N ILE A 711 -0.68 -24.80 -0.83
CA ILE A 711 0.71 -24.29 -0.92
C ILE A 711 1.45 -25.11 -1.98
N PRO A 712 1.39 -24.72 -3.27
CA PRO A 712 2.07 -25.47 -4.31
C PRO A 712 3.59 -25.27 -4.23
N ASN A 713 4.35 -26.27 -4.68
CA ASN A 713 5.76 -26.07 -5.01
C ASN A 713 5.84 -25.11 -6.21
N GLN A 714 6.29 -23.87 -5.97
CA GLN A 714 6.26 -22.81 -6.97
C GLN A 714 7.10 -23.15 -8.21
N THR A 715 8.27 -23.77 -8.05
CA THR A 715 9.13 -24.17 -9.19
C THR A 715 8.43 -25.19 -10.08
N LEU A 716 7.75 -26.16 -9.50
CA LEU A 716 6.92 -27.11 -10.24
C LEU A 716 5.77 -26.40 -10.94
N TYR A 717 5.05 -25.57 -10.20
CA TYR A 717 3.89 -24.84 -10.69
C TYR A 717 4.23 -23.99 -11.91
N ASP A 718 5.30 -23.20 -11.82
CA ASP A 718 5.82 -22.38 -12.91
C ASP A 718 6.27 -23.23 -14.11
N THR A 719 6.96 -24.34 -13.86
CA THR A 719 7.42 -25.23 -14.93
C THR A 719 6.24 -25.80 -15.72
N VAL A 720 5.15 -26.19 -15.05
CA VAL A 720 3.95 -26.70 -15.72
C VAL A 720 3.31 -25.60 -16.57
N LEU A 721 3.15 -24.38 -16.04
CA LEU A 721 2.58 -23.26 -16.79
C LEU A 721 3.41 -22.89 -18.04
N GLU A 722 4.75 -22.88 -17.92
CA GLU A 722 5.65 -22.63 -19.05
C GLU A 722 5.47 -23.66 -20.17
N GLU A 723 5.33 -24.95 -19.83
CA GLU A 723 5.16 -26.01 -20.82
C GLU A 723 3.73 -26.04 -21.39
N MET A 724 2.71 -25.68 -20.59
CA MET A 724 1.34 -25.48 -21.08
C MET A 724 1.24 -24.33 -22.08
N GLU A 725 1.99 -23.24 -21.88
CA GLU A 725 2.05 -22.11 -22.82
C GLU A 725 2.55 -22.57 -24.20
N LYS A 726 3.65 -23.33 -24.23
CA LYS A 726 4.19 -23.88 -25.49
C LYS A 726 3.20 -24.79 -26.21
N CYS A 727 2.43 -25.58 -25.46
CA CYS A 727 1.37 -26.42 -26.02
C CYS A 727 0.24 -25.57 -26.62
N TYR A 728 -0.16 -24.49 -25.94
CA TYR A 728 -1.17 -23.55 -26.43
C TYR A 728 -0.72 -22.86 -27.72
N GLU A 729 0.56 -22.47 -27.82
CA GLU A 729 1.18 -21.94 -29.03
C GLU A 729 1.34 -22.99 -30.16
N GLY A 730 1.14 -24.27 -29.86
CA GLY A 730 1.31 -25.37 -30.80
C GLY A 730 2.77 -25.71 -31.12
N THR A 731 3.71 -25.32 -30.27
CA THR A 731 5.15 -25.58 -30.45
C THR A 731 5.58 -26.94 -29.91
N GLU A 732 4.84 -27.49 -28.94
CA GLU A 732 5.05 -28.82 -28.35
C GLU A 732 3.71 -29.56 -28.18
N THR A 733 3.72 -30.90 -28.23
CA THR A 733 2.55 -31.74 -27.91
C THR A 733 2.42 -31.95 -26.40
N SER A 734 1.22 -32.27 -25.91
CA SER A 734 0.96 -32.59 -24.49
C SER A 734 1.90 -33.68 -23.94
N ALA A 735 2.17 -34.72 -24.72
CA ALA A 735 3.12 -35.79 -24.37
C ALA A 735 4.58 -35.31 -24.33
N GLU A 736 4.98 -34.38 -25.19
CA GLU A 736 6.32 -33.78 -25.16
C GLU A 736 6.48 -32.87 -23.94
N ALA A 737 5.48 -32.02 -23.67
CA ALA A 737 5.42 -31.14 -22.51
C ALA A 737 5.44 -31.93 -21.20
N ALA A 738 4.56 -32.93 -21.02
CA ALA A 738 4.54 -33.78 -19.81
C ALA A 738 5.90 -34.40 -19.52
N LYS A 739 6.56 -34.93 -20.55
CA LYS A 739 7.92 -35.48 -20.43
C LYS A 739 8.96 -34.41 -20.08
N ALA A 740 8.87 -33.21 -20.65
CA ALA A 740 9.76 -32.10 -20.33
C ALA A 740 9.61 -31.66 -18.86
N ILE A 741 8.36 -31.55 -18.37
CA ILE A 741 8.05 -31.23 -16.98
C ILE A 741 8.68 -32.28 -16.06
N VAL A 742 8.44 -33.58 -16.29
CA VAL A 742 9.03 -34.67 -15.48
C VAL A 742 10.56 -34.58 -15.47
N GLN A 743 11.20 -34.38 -16.62
CA GLN A 743 12.67 -34.30 -16.69
C GLN A 743 13.25 -33.11 -15.93
N LYS A 744 12.62 -31.93 -16.06
CA LYS A 744 13.03 -30.72 -15.34
C LYS A 744 12.88 -30.92 -13.83
N MET A 745 11.78 -31.54 -13.41
CA MET A 745 11.46 -31.73 -12.00
C MET A 745 12.25 -32.84 -11.33
N ASP A 746 12.52 -33.94 -12.03
CA ASP A 746 13.47 -34.96 -11.56
C ASP A 746 14.86 -34.36 -11.34
N THR A 747 15.26 -33.40 -12.19
CA THR A 747 16.52 -32.67 -12.01
C THR A 747 16.46 -31.80 -10.77
N TYR A 748 15.42 -30.96 -10.62
CA TYR A 748 15.23 -30.09 -9.47
C TYR A 748 15.16 -30.84 -8.13
N LEU A 749 14.42 -31.96 -8.07
CA LEU A 749 14.29 -32.78 -6.85
C LEU A 749 15.58 -33.54 -6.50
N SER A 750 16.51 -33.68 -7.46
CA SER A 750 17.81 -34.32 -7.23
C SER A 750 18.90 -33.36 -6.73
N GLU A 751 18.67 -32.05 -6.84
CA GLU A 751 19.55 -30.96 -6.38
C GLU A 751 19.23 -30.55 -4.93
#